data_AF-A0AA42Z5K7-F1
#
_entry.id   AF-A0AA42Z5K7-F1
#
_cell.length_a   1.000
_cell.length_b   1.000
_cell.length_c   1.000
_cell.angle_alpha   90.00
_cell.angle_beta   90.00
_cell.angle_gamma   90.00
#
_symmetry.space_group_name_H-M   'P 1'
#
loop_
_entity.id
_entity.type
_entity.pdbx_description
1 polymer ?
#
loop_
_entity_poly.entity_id
_entity_poly.type
_entity_poly.pdbx_seq_one_letter_code
_entity_poly.pdbx_strand_id
1 'polypeptide(L)'
;MTSRALRFLLVCLMTMAASSTVAQDRPDWIPIDYSALVDSRQLSHSGESVEDLLAKLQGRPLPAAGERPGDRLRHVLLDRLLEPYAFILSDTLDSLDPQRGSAIGWVELGSLWLPGERQPAWVELLRSRQLVVESNGSGRLRLVLPADNGETRYPGRGAPQESSSIEAEAAYRKAWPIVRHIAAAEQRRLGGDSPVELQVSSYVYRHSPERSQFVLGREPFATTVAAVAPDGRRPPLGLTELERFLASGLQLEGARLEPDGGLRLFGSQTAERATMLGTPLTLADLAVAYRAIFHGGLAEPYMSLDRGFSPQAALVNYGGRLRDTRLGWVSLLCDIRFKTFSLGLGIREGDDLRESVRRVVDGFQTHIERFSADADSASVGAQQTRLWFYPDTVDLTVAAEGDVLAMRRPRMAAASERVGDGGGGGVPPWTAATVGGINADYDRLAQVFPELRDLDQVVRLLSLFTWLRQAQLEGLTIPDLDVLLNAELPGMSTPRTYPQLLTFTALPAAGSKVAVDVFDRVPFGEALDRLNPTDRPGPAHARLERAIAALDPDQPESRQFMATIEGRDRSLLSASAADQLAFGAERLRMHKTVIGTPGDDVRERVAPRVRAGEGIRVYSVAIGGLDLDMKSALARAEGRKLGFGATSGASAVLPASLAAASAAGGRAAGPRAEWAVDPVGMPRPTIPAHGPTTTLDLAHRFSENATRIETLYDIYGVAPRRRLVEYDTNGVLSAFGRFDE
;
A
#
# COMPACT_ATOMS: atom_id res chain seq x y z
N MET A 1 -29.59 -20.96 -10.67
CA MET A 1 -28.68 -19.91 -11.15
C MET A 1 -29.06 -19.31 -12.52
N THR A 2 -30.22 -19.61 -13.09
CA THR A 2 -30.62 -19.17 -14.45
C THR A 2 -31.52 -17.93 -14.51
N SER A 3 -31.97 -17.38 -13.39
CA SER A 3 -32.93 -16.27 -13.35
C SER A 3 -32.30 -14.86 -13.25
N ARG A 4 -31.05 -14.74 -12.78
CA ARG A 4 -30.36 -13.43 -12.65
C ARG A 4 -29.69 -12.95 -13.95
N ALA A 5 -29.16 -13.86 -14.76
CA ALA A 5 -28.60 -13.53 -16.08
C ALA A 5 -29.68 -13.02 -17.06
N LEU A 6 -30.91 -13.52 -16.94
CA LEU A 6 -32.02 -13.11 -17.80
C LEU A 6 -32.58 -11.71 -17.46
N ARG A 7 -32.43 -11.25 -16.21
CA ARG A 7 -32.77 -9.87 -15.82
C ARG A 7 -31.71 -8.86 -16.25
N PHE A 8 -30.45 -9.28 -16.38
CA PHE A 8 -29.36 -8.42 -16.87
C PHE A 8 -29.50 -8.11 -18.37
N LEU A 9 -29.99 -9.08 -19.17
CA LEU A 9 -30.23 -8.86 -20.60
C LEU A 9 -31.46 -8.00 -20.90
N LEU A 10 -32.46 -7.95 -19.98
CA LEU A 10 -33.74 -7.30 -20.23
C LEU A 10 -33.75 -5.78 -19.95
N VAL A 11 -32.79 -5.26 -19.18
CA VAL A 11 -32.67 -3.81 -18.94
C VAL A 11 -31.96 -3.10 -20.10
N CYS A 12 -31.15 -3.80 -20.90
CA CYS A 12 -30.48 -3.23 -22.07
C CYS A 12 -31.29 -3.30 -23.38
N LEU A 13 -32.46 -3.95 -23.42
CA LEU A 13 -33.15 -4.31 -24.68
C LEU A 13 -34.53 -3.68 -24.92
N MET A 14 -34.95 -2.69 -24.12
CA MET A 14 -36.28 -2.05 -24.24
C MET A 14 -36.24 -0.61 -24.79
N THR A 15 -35.40 -0.34 -25.80
CA THR A 15 -35.54 0.86 -26.66
C THR A 15 -35.05 0.56 -28.08
N MET A 16 -35.80 -0.24 -28.83
CA MET A 16 -35.62 -0.40 -30.28
C MET A 16 -37.00 -0.58 -30.93
N ALA A 17 -37.66 0.53 -31.26
CA ALA A 17 -38.68 0.56 -32.30
C ALA A 17 -38.79 1.95 -32.94
N ALA A 18 -38.75 1.94 -34.26
CA ALA A 18 -39.05 3.00 -35.22
C ALA A 18 -37.99 4.11 -35.44
N SER A 19 -37.25 3.91 -36.54
CA SER A 19 -36.42 4.87 -37.24
C SER A 19 -37.14 6.21 -37.48
N SER A 20 -36.61 7.25 -36.86
CA SER A 20 -36.61 8.61 -37.40
C SER A 20 -35.30 9.26 -36.93
N THR A 21 -34.47 9.66 -37.89
CA THR A 21 -33.20 10.35 -37.68
C THR A 21 -33.45 11.77 -37.17
N VAL A 22 -33.79 11.88 -35.90
CA VAL A 22 -33.41 13.05 -35.11
C VAL A 22 -32.06 12.68 -34.53
N ALA A 23 -31.01 13.45 -34.84
CA ALA A 23 -29.76 13.37 -34.10
C ALA A 23 -30.08 13.72 -32.65
N GLN A 24 -30.42 12.70 -31.84
CA GLN A 24 -30.53 12.86 -30.41
C GLN A 24 -29.15 13.28 -29.93
N ASP A 25 -29.09 14.50 -29.41
CA ASP A 25 -27.94 15.11 -28.79
C ASP A 25 -27.47 14.16 -27.68
N ARG A 26 -26.50 13.31 -28.00
CA ARG A 26 -25.98 12.33 -27.04
C ARG A 26 -25.13 13.11 -26.05
N PRO A 27 -25.28 12.88 -24.74
CA PRO A 27 -24.48 13.59 -23.76
C PRO A 27 -23.00 13.28 -23.99
N ASP A 28 -22.18 14.32 -23.95
CA ASP A 28 -20.73 14.28 -24.12
C ASP A 28 -20.04 13.52 -22.95
N TRP A 29 -20.72 13.44 -21.81
CA TRP A 29 -20.27 12.75 -20.60
C TRP A 29 -21.19 11.58 -20.24
N ILE A 30 -20.60 10.44 -19.93
CA ILE A 30 -21.29 9.18 -19.66
C ILE A 30 -21.11 8.81 -18.19
N PRO A 31 -22.17 8.85 -17.37
CA PRO A 31 -22.11 8.37 -16.00
C PRO A 31 -22.05 6.84 -15.97
N ILE A 32 -21.14 6.29 -15.17
CA ILE A 32 -20.93 4.85 -15.00
C ILE A 32 -21.04 4.54 -13.51
N ASP A 33 -22.10 3.83 -13.13
CA ASP A 33 -22.30 3.32 -11.78
C ASP A 33 -21.69 1.92 -11.65
N TYR A 34 -20.68 1.80 -10.80
CA TYR A 34 -20.01 0.52 -10.54
C TYR A 34 -20.31 -0.02 -9.14
N SER A 35 -21.28 0.57 -8.40
CA SER A 35 -21.65 0.17 -7.04
C SER A 35 -21.98 -1.32 -6.90
N ALA A 36 -22.59 -1.93 -7.92
CA ALA A 36 -22.92 -3.35 -7.95
C ALA A 36 -21.70 -4.29 -8.03
N LEU A 37 -20.54 -3.78 -8.43
CA LEU A 37 -19.27 -4.52 -8.53
C LEU A 37 -18.41 -4.36 -7.28
N VAL A 38 -18.66 -3.33 -6.47
CA VAL A 38 -17.89 -3.01 -5.27
C VAL A 38 -18.01 -4.15 -4.25
N ASP A 39 -16.88 -4.69 -3.81
CA ASP A 39 -16.86 -5.60 -2.67
C ASP A 39 -17.02 -4.77 -1.38
N SER A 40 -18.27 -4.57 -0.98
CA SER A 40 -18.63 -3.77 0.19
C SER A 40 -18.02 -4.31 1.50
N ARG A 41 -17.61 -5.58 1.51
CA ARG A 41 -17.04 -6.26 2.67
C ARG A 41 -15.53 -6.07 2.79
N GLN A 42 -14.87 -5.57 1.73
CA GLN A 42 -13.44 -5.30 1.75
C GLN A 42 -13.11 -4.32 2.86
N LEU A 43 -12.06 -4.61 3.63
CA LEU A 43 -11.63 -3.79 4.74
C LEU A 43 -10.54 -2.81 4.29
N SER A 44 -10.65 -1.56 4.75
CA SER A 44 -9.58 -0.58 4.67
C SER A 44 -8.52 -0.80 5.75
N HIS A 45 -7.42 -0.06 5.71
CA HIS A 45 -6.38 -0.13 6.73
C HIS A 45 -6.80 0.46 8.09
N SER A 46 -7.97 1.10 8.18
CA SER A 46 -8.59 1.45 9.47
C SER A 46 -9.32 0.26 10.11
N GLY A 47 -9.50 -0.84 9.38
CA GLY A 47 -10.37 -1.96 9.75
C GLY A 47 -11.86 -1.73 9.46
N GLU A 48 -12.26 -0.52 9.05
CA GLU A 48 -13.60 -0.24 8.56
C GLU A 48 -13.81 -0.83 7.16
N SER A 49 -15.01 -1.33 6.88
CA SER A 49 -15.37 -1.85 5.56
C SER A 49 -15.66 -0.72 4.57
N VAL A 50 -15.58 -1.04 3.27
CA VAL A 50 -16.01 -0.12 2.21
C VAL A 50 -17.46 0.32 2.42
N GLU A 51 -18.35 -0.60 2.82
CA GLU A 51 -19.74 -0.28 3.17
C GLU A 51 -19.84 0.79 4.25
N ASP A 52 -19.13 0.61 5.37
CA ASP A 52 -19.15 1.52 6.51
C ASP A 52 -18.59 2.90 6.14
N LEU A 53 -17.50 2.94 5.36
CA LEU A 53 -16.87 4.18 4.90
C LEU A 53 -17.80 4.97 3.97
N LEU A 54 -18.43 4.31 2.99
CA LEU A 54 -19.39 4.92 2.07
C LEU A 54 -20.63 5.42 2.82
N ALA A 55 -21.16 4.61 3.75
CA ALA A 55 -22.30 4.99 4.58
C ALA A 55 -22.00 6.21 5.45
N LYS A 56 -20.78 6.32 6.00
CA LYS A 56 -20.34 7.49 6.77
C LYS A 56 -20.19 8.73 5.89
N LEU A 57 -19.68 8.58 4.67
CA LEU A 57 -19.54 9.69 3.72
C LEU A 57 -20.88 10.20 3.20
N GLN A 58 -21.91 9.35 3.06
CA GLN A 58 -23.24 9.72 2.57
C GLN A 58 -23.19 10.49 1.23
N GLY A 59 -22.29 10.10 0.33
CA GLY A 59 -22.10 10.76 -0.95
C GLY A 59 -21.47 12.17 -0.90
N ARG A 60 -20.89 12.56 0.25
CA ARG A 60 -20.17 13.84 0.40
C ARG A 60 -18.80 13.77 -0.31
N PRO A 61 -18.50 14.72 -1.21
CA PRO A 61 -17.26 14.72 -1.97
C PRO A 61 -16.05 15.01 -1.08
N LEU A 62 -14.85 14.74 -1.62
CA LEU A 62 -13.58 15.07 -0.98
C LEU A 62 -13.55 16.55 -0.56
N PRO A 63 -13.36 16.86 0.73
CA PRO A 63 -13.25 18.25 1.19
C PRO A 63 -11.90 18.87 0.81
N ALA A 64 -11.88 20.21 0.71
CA ALA A 64 -10.64 20.97 0.54
C ALA A 64 -9.67 20.75 1.71
N ALA A 65 -8.40 21.10 1.53
CA ALA A 65 -7.42 21.00 2.61
C ALA A 65 -7.88 21.77 3.87
N GLY A 66 -7.80 21.12 5.05
CA GLY A 66 -8.20 21.70 6.35
C GLY A 66 -9.70 21.60 6.67
N GLU A 67 -10.56 21.27 5.70
CA GLU A 67 -11.99 21.06 5.93
C GLU A 67 -12.31 19.59 6.25
N ARG A 68 -13.21 19.35 7.22
CA ARG A 68 -13.77 18.02 7.56
C ARG A 68 -12.73 16.90 7.51
N PRO A 69 -11.70 16.91 8.38
CA PRO A 69 -10.58 15.99 8.32
C PRO A 69 -11.02 14.50 8.36
N GLY A 70 -12.09 14.19 9.08
CA GLY A 70 -12.66 12.84 9.10
C GLY A 70 -13.26 12.39 7.76
N ASP A 71 -13.88 13.28 6.97
CA ASP A 71 -14.33 12.94 5.62
C ASP A 71 -13.13 12.76 4.69
N ARG A 72 -12.11 13.62 4.79
CA ARG A 72 -10.87 13.50 4.01
C ARG A 72 -10.17 12.16 4.25
N LEU A 73 -10.03 11.76 5.51
CA LEU A 73 -9.45 10.46 5.88
C LEU A 73 -10.24 9.29 5.26
N ARG A 74 -11.57 9.35 5.22
CA ARG A 74 -12.39 8.30 4.59
C ARG A 74 -12.19 8.23 3.08
N HIS A 75 -12.03 9.37 2.41
CA HIS A 75 -11.66 9.38 0.99
C HIS A 75 -10.28 8.75 0.76
N VAL A 76 -9.29 9.07 1.60
CA VAL A 76 -7.96 8.44 1.57
C VAL A 76 -8.06 6.91 1.74
N LEU A 77 -8.90 6.45 2.68
CA LEU A 77 -9.13 5.02 2.94
C LEU A 77 -9.81 4.30 1.77
N LEU A 78 -10.68 4.98 1.02
CA LEU A 78 -11.42 4.43 -0.11
C LEU A 78 -10.64 4.44 -1.42
N ASP A 79 -9.77 5.44 -1.62
CA ASP A 79 -9.03 5.71 -2.87
C ASP A 79 -8.48 4.40 -3.48
N ARG A 80 -7.66 3.68 -2.72
CA ARG A 80 -7.01 2.44 -3.17
C ARG A 80 -7.93 1.24 -3.36
N LEU A 81 -9.05 1.22 -2.66
CA LEU A 81 -10.00 0.12 -2.73
C LEU A 81 -10.89 0.26 -3.96
N LEU A 82 -11.14 1.50 -4.39
CA LEU A 82 -12.07 1.81 -5.47
C LEU A 82 -11.39 2.16 -6.80
N GLU A 83 -10.14 2.61 -6.80
CA GLU A 83 -9.34 2.88 -8.01
C GLU A 83 -9.27 1.67 -8.98
N PRO A 84 -9.09 0.40 -8.52
CA PRO A 84 -8.97 -0.73 -9.43
C PRO A 84 -10.21 -0.98 -10.30
N TYR A 85 -11.38 -0.43 -9.93
CA TYR A 85 -12.63 -0.53 -10.69
C TYR A 85 -12.63 0.30 -11.97
N ALA A 86 -11.62 1.13 -12.22
CA ALA A 86 -11.46 1.87 -13.46
C ALA A 86 -11.33 0.98 -14.72
N PHE A 87 -11.20 -0.35 -14.57
CA PHE A 87 -11.31 -1.29 -15.70
C PHE A 87 -12.64 -1.14 -16.47
N ILE A 88 -13.72 -0.71 -15.80
CA ILE A 88 -15.04 -0.50 -16.42
C ILE A 88 -15.03 0.62 -17.47
N LEU A 89 -14.04 1.54 -17.42
CA LEU A 89 -13.91 2.62 -18.39
C LEU A 89 -13.62 2.07 -19.79
N SER A 90 -12.72 1.09 -19.89
CA SER A 90 -12.42 0.39 -21.15
C SER A 90 -13.63 -0.36 -21.68
N ASP A 91 -14.32 -1.13 -20.83
CA ASP A 91 -15.54 -1.86 -21.19
C ASP A 91 -16.62 -0.91 -21.71
N THR A 92 -16.74 0.28 -21.09
CA THR A 92 -17.69 1.30 -21.53
C THR A 92 -17.32 1.83 -22.91
N LEU A 93 -16.05 2.17 -23.16
CA LEU A 93 -15.59 2.62 -24.48
C LEU A 93 -15.84 1.58 -25.57
N ASP A 94 -15.57 0.31 -25.29
CA ASP A 94 -15.80 -0.78 -26.24
C ASP A 94 -17.29 -0.98 -26.53
N SER A 95 -18.17 -0.71 -25.57
CA SER A 95 -19.63 -0.77 -25.77
C SER A 95 -20.19 0.38 -26.63
N LEU A 96 -19.51 1.53 -26.68
CA LEU A 96 -19.95 2.70 -27.45
C LEU A 96 -19.71 2.54 -28.95
N ASP A 97 -18.69 1.75 -29.32
CA ASP A 97 -18.38 1.41 -30.70
C ASP A 97 -17.97 -0.07 -30.82
N PRO A 98 -18.95 -0.99 -30.77
CA PRO A 98 -18.68 -2.44 -30.76
C PRO A 98 -17.92 -2.92 -32.00
N GLN A 99 -18.13 -2.27 -33.14
CA GLN A 99 -17.45 -2.61 -34.39
C GLN A 99 -15.97 -2.25 -34.37
N ARG A 100 -15.58 -1.16 -33.67
CA ARG A 100 -14.17 -0.83 -33.44
C ARG A 100 -13.57 -1.60 -32.26
N GLY A 101 -14.32 -1.79 -31.17
CA GLY A 101 -13.85 -2.47 -29.95
C GLY A 101 -13.44 -3.93 -30.20
N SER A 102 -14.33 -4.73 -30.81
CA SER A 102 -14.06 -6.16 -31.02
C SER A 102 -13.00 -6.45 -32.11
N ALA A 103 -12.76 -5.49 -33.01
CA ALA A 103 -11.83 -5.66 -34.12
C ALA A 103 -10.38 -5.29 -33.78
N ILE A 104 -10.14 -4.44 -32.77
CA ILE A 104 -8.82 -3.83 -32.53
C ILE A 104 -7.97 -4.60 -31.50
N GLY A 105 -8.56 -5.48 -30.67
CA GLY A 105 -7.79 -6.35 -29.77
C GLY A 105 -6.91 -5.59 -28.77
N TRP A 106 -7.51 -4.65 -28.04
CA TRP A 106 -6.83 -3.85 -27.03
C TRP A 106 -6.31 -4.69 -25.87
N VAL A 107 -5.10 -4.39 -25.41
CA VAL A 107 -4.46 -5.01 -24.24
C VAL A 107 -4.03 -3.91 -23.27
N GLU A 108 -4.50 -3.98 -22.03
CA GLU A 108 -4.07 -3.10 -20.94
C GLU A 108 -2.59 -3.34 -20.64
N LEU A 109 -1.73 -2.35 -20.92
CA LEU A 109 -0.29 -2.52 -20.84
C LEU A 109 0.19 -2.87 -19.43
N GLY A 110 -0.46 -2.31 -18.40
CA GLY A 110 -0.12 -2.64 -17.00
C GLY A 110 -0.33 -4.11 -16.64
N SER A 111 -1.17 -4.83 -17.38
CA SER A 111 -1.44 -6.27 -17.16
C SER A 111 -0.41 -7.21 -17.78
N LEU A 112 0.52 -6.68 -18.60
CA LEU A 112 1.57 -7.46 -19.26
C LEU A 112 2.68 -7.94 -18.30
N TRP A 113 2.70 -7.43 -17.07
CA TRP A 113 3.62 -7.84 -16.02
C TRP A 113 2.84 -8.42 -14.84
N LEU A 114 3.23 -9.61 -14.39
CA LEU A 114 2.67 -10.18 -13.17
C LEU A 114 3.18 -9.41 -11.94
N PRO A 115 2.38 -9.35 -10.85
CA PRO A 115 2.84 -8.76 -9.60
C PRO A 115 4.15 -9.39 -9.11
N GLY A 116 5.14 -8.54 -8.79
CA GLY A 116 6.46 -8.96 -8.34
C GLY A 116 7.46 -9.32 -9.46
N GLU A 117 7.11 -9.19 -10.74
CA GLU A 117 8.08 -9.34 -11.83
C GLU A 117 9.03 -8.15 -11.94
N ARG A 118 10.16 -8.39 -12.62
CA ARG A 118 11.03 -7.30 -13.10
C ARG A 118 10.25 -6.45 -14.09
N GLN A 119 10.17 -5.16 -13.82
CA GLN A 119 9.32 -4.25 -14.57
C GLN A 119 9.82 -2.81 -14.39
N PRO A 120 9.61 -1.92 -15.37
CA PRO A 120 9.86 -0.50 -15.17
C PRO A 120 8.92 0.09 -14.11
N ALA A 121 9.39 1.08 -13.37
CA ALA A 121 8.67 1.65 -12.24
C ALA A 121 7.31 2.29 -12.60
N TRP A 122 7.11 2.73 -13.86
CA TRP A 122 5.81 3.22 -14.35
C TRP A 122 4.72 2.14 -14.43
N VAL A 123 5.06 0.84 -14.47
CA VAL A 123 4.05 -0.24 -14.61
C VAL A 123 3.05 -0.24 -13.47
N GLU A 124 3.50 0.07 -12.25
CA GLU A 124 2.61 0.13 -11.09
C GLU A 124 1.58 1.27 -11.18
N LEU A 125 1.88 2.34 -11.91
CA LEU A 125 0.92 3.42 -12.17
C LEU A 125 -0.23 2.92 -13.06
N LEU A 126 0.09 2.07 -14.04
CA LEU A 126 -0.92 1.44 -14.89
C LEU A 126 -1.70 0.36 -14.13
N ARG A 127 -1.01 -0.47 -13.35
CA ARG A 127 -1.63 -1.58 -12.58
C ARG A 127 -2.68 -1.10 -11.58
N SER A 128 -2.46 0.07 -10.96
CA SER A 128 -3.49 0.67 -10.09
C SER A 128 -4.71 1.19 -10.83
N ARG A 129 -4.58 1.43 -12.14
CA ARG A 129 -5.57 2.06 -13.02
C ARG A 129 -5.87 3.53 -12.72
N GLN A 130 -4.94 4.25 -12.09
CA GLN A 130 -4.95 5.71 -12.11
C GLN A 130 -4.98 6.25 -13.54
N LEU A 131 -4.19 5.60 -14.40
CA LEU A 131 -4.05 5.86 -15.82
C LEU A 131 -4.32 4.54 -16.52
N VAL A 132 -5.41 4.44 -17.29
CA VAL A 132 -5.64 3.26 -18.12
C VAL A 132 -4.94 3.48 -19.45
N VAL A 133 -4.03 2.57 -19.80
CA VAL A 133 -3.30 2.63 -21.07
C VAL A 133 -3.35 1.27 -21.74
N GLU A 134 -3.88 1.27 -22.96
CA GLU A 134 -4.03 0.08 -23.77
C GLU A 134 -3.31 0.24 -25.10
N SER A 135 -2.76 -0.86 -25.60
CA SER A 135 -2.21 -0.94 -26.95
C SER A 135 -2.92 -2.02 -27.73
N ASN A 136 -3.06 -1.78 -29.04
CA ASN A 136 -3.54 -2.79 -29.97
C ASN A 136 -2.41 -3.65 -30.57
N GLY A 137 -1.19 -3.49 -30.09
CA GLY A 137 -0.01 -4.20 -30.58
C GLY A 137 0.50 -3.76 -31.96
N SER A 138 -0.15 -2.79 -32.63
CA SER A 138 0.15 -2.36 -34.01
C SER A 138 0.29 -0.84 -34.17
N GLY A 139 0.71 -0.16 -33.09
CA GLY A 139 1.04 1.26 -33.13
C GLY A 139 -0.11 2.20 -32.78
N ARG A 140 -1.19 1.70 -32.18
CA ARG A 140 -2.25 2.54 -31.59
C ARG A 140 -2.27 2.40 -30.08
N LEU A 141 -2.36 3.53 -29.39
CA LEU A 141 -2.56 3.63 -27.96
C LEU A 141 -3.91 4.27 -27.64
N ARG A 142 -4.63 3.68 -26.69
CA ARG A 142 -5.83 4.24 -26.08
C ARG A 142 -5.51 4.59 -24.63
N LEU A 143 -5.72 5.85 -24.26
CA LEU A 143 -5.47 6.36 -22.92
C LEU A 143 -6.82 6.76 -22.29
N VAL A 144 -7.04 6.45 -21.03
CA VAL A 144 -8.16 6.98 -20.24
C VAL A 144 -7.56 7.62 -19.00
N LEU A 145 -7.59 8.96 -18.96
CA LEU A 145 -6.83 9.79 -18.03
C LEU A 145 -7.75 10.53 -17.07
N PRO A 146 -7.37 10.72 -15.80
CA PRO A 146 -8.19 11.49 -14.87
C PRO A 146 -8.21 12.96 -15.30
N ALA A 147 -9.39 13.59 -15.23
CA ALA A 147 -9.52 15.03 -15.40
C ALA A 147 -8.67 15.77 -14.37
N ASP A 148 -8.29 17.02 -14.66
CA ASP A 148 -7.59 17.84 -13.69
C ASP A 148 -8.53 18.22 -12.55
N ASN A 149 -8.55 17.37 -11.52
CA ASN A 149 -9.20 17.68 -10.27
C ASN A 149 -8.34 18.68 -9.49
N GLY A 150 -8.22 19.92 -9.99
CA GLY A 150 -8.18 21.03 -9.04
C GLY A 150 -9.24 20.77 -7.95
N GLU A 151 -9.09 21.28 -6.73
CA GLU A 151 -10.03 21.03 -5.61
C GLU A 151 -11.53 21.28 -5.95
N THR A 152 -11.84 21.78 -7.14
CA THR A 152 -13.09 21.66 -7.88
C THR A 152 -13.64 20.23 -7.98
N ARG A 153 -14.39 19.88 -6.93
CA ARG A 153 -15.83 19.51 -6.93
C ARG A 153 -16.38 18.98 -8.27
N TYR A 154 -17.17 17.91 -8.18
CA TYR A 154 -18.28 17.65 -9.10
C TYR A 154 -18.88 18.98 -9.56
N PRO A 155 -19.10 19.21 -10.87
CA PRO A 155 -19.95 20.30 -11.27
C PRO A 155 -21.28 20.09 -10.55
N GLY A 156 -21.61 20.98 -9.61
CA GLY A 156 -22.98 21.10 -9.15
C GLY A 156 -23.84 21.26 -10.40
N ARG A 157 -25.08 20.75 -10.38
CA ARG A 157 -26.07 21.00 -11.44
C ARG A 157 -26.03 22.49 -11.81
N GLY A 158 -25.40 22.85 -12.93
CA GLY A 158 -25.32 24.25 -13.40
C GLY A 158 -23.96 24.83 -13.80
N ALA A 159 -22.82 24.17 -13.59
CA ALA A 159 -21.56 24.64 -14.18
C ALA A 159 -21.49 24.25 -15.68
N PRO A 160 -21.08 25.15 -16.60
CA PRO A 160 -20.86 24.78 -17.99
C PRO A 160 -19.78 23.70 -18.05
N GLN A 161 -20.12 22.52 -18.55
CA GLN A 161 -19.14 21.46 -18.79
C GLN A 161 -18.37 21.84 -20.05
N GLU A 162 -17.04 21.90 -19.95
CA GLU A 162 -16.19 21.95 -21.14
C GLU A 162 -16.38 20.65 -21.93
N SER A 163 -16.12 20.74 -23.24
CA SER A 163 -16.13 19.58 -24.14
C SER A 163 -15.13 18.53 -23.63
N SER A 164 -15.54 17.26 -23.57
CA SER A 164 -14.70 16.18 -23.04
C SER A 164 -13.39 16.04 -23.81
N SER A 165 -13.38 16.40 -25.10
CA SER A 165 -12.17 16.43 -25.93
C SER A 165 -11.14 17.48 -25.49
N ILE A 166 -11.60 18.66 -25.02
CA ILE A 166 -10.72 19.72 -24.49
C ILE A 166 -10.12 19.27 -23.16
N GLU A 167 -10.95 18.70 -22.27
CA GLU A 167 -10.47 18.15 -21.01
C GLU A 167 -9.53 16.94 -21.23
N ALA A 168 -9.79 16.12 -22.25
CA ALA A 168 -8.91 15.02 -22.63
C ALA A 168 -7.55 15.50 -23.18
N GLU A 169 -7.52 16.61 -23.91
CA GLU A 169 -6.26 17.24 -24.33
C GLU A 169 -5.48 17.77 -23.13
N ALA A 170 -6.15 18.45 -22.19
CA ALA A 170 -5.53 18.95 -20.97
C ALA A 170 -4.98 17.80 -20.11
N ALA A 171 -5.76 16.74 -19.92
CA ALA A 171 -5.35 15.53 -19.21
C ALA A 171 -4.17 14.84 -19.89
N TYR A 172 -4.16 14.74 -21.22
CA TYR A 172 -3.04 14.22 -22.00
C TYR A 172 -1.76 15.02 -21.79
N ARG A 173 -1.83 16.35 -21.92
CA ARG A 173 -0.67 17.24 -21.71
C ARG A 173 -0.13 17.15 -20.28
N LYS A 174 -1.01 16.99 -19.29
CA LYS A 174 -0.64 16.79 -17.88
C LYS A 174 0.02 15.44 -17.63
N ALA A 175 -0.48 14.37 -18.27
CA ALA A 175 0.04 13.02 -18.14
C ALA A 175 1.27 12.74 -19.02
N TRP A 176 1.61 13.64 -19.96
CA TRP A 176 2.74 13.49 -20.88
C TRP A 176 4.07 13.07 -20.22
N PRO A 177 4.47 13.61 -19.05
CA PRO A 177 5.71 13.19 -18.38
C PRO A 177 5.77 11.68 -18.10
N ILE A 178 4.63 11.02 -17.91
CA ILE A 178 4.51 9.56 -17.73
C ILE A 178 4.28 8.88 -19.09
N VAL A 179 3.31 9.37 -19.87
CA VAL A 179 2.85 8.76 -21.14
C VAL A 179 4.00 8.63 -22.14
N ARG A 180 4.92 9.61 -22.18
CA ARG A 180 6.08 9.57 -23.07
C ARG A 180 6.96 8.33 -22.86
N HIS A 181 7.09 7.85 -21.63
CA HIS A 181 7.90 6.67 -21.31
C HIS A 181 7.25 5.39 -21.83
N ILE A 182 5.91 5.32 -21.75
CA ILE A 182 5.12 4.21 -22.28
C ILE A 182 5.16 4.22 -23.80
N ALA A 183 4.95 5.38 -24.42
CA ALA A 183 5.06 5.57 -25.86
C ALA A 183 6.46 5.18 -26.36
N ALA A 184 7.52 5.61 -25.68
CA ALA A 184 8.89 5.24 -26.02
C ALA A 184 9.13 3.73 -25.97
N ALA A 185 8.57 3.05 -24.97
CA ALA A 185 8.68 1.60 -24.83
C ALA A 185 7.91 0.85 -25.93
N GLU A 186 6.75 1.37 -26.35
CA GLU A 186 5.95 0.82 -27.45
C GLU A 186 6.59 1.06 -28.82
N GLN A 187 7.12 2.27 -29.07
CA GLN A 187 7.89 2.60 -30.28
C GLN A 187 9.07 1.64 -30.43
N ARG A 188 9.81 1.38 -29.35
CA ARG A 188 10.92 0.41 -29.35
C ARG A 188 10.47 -1.01 -29.66
N ARG A 189 9.33 -1.44 -29.10
CA ARG A 189 8.78 -2.78 -29.37
C ARG A 189 8.45 -2.95 -30.85
N LEU A 190 7.92 -1.91 -31.51
CA LEU A 190 7.48 -1.95 -32.90
C LEU A 190 8.60 -1.72 -33.92
N GLY A 191 9.52 -0.79 -33.64
CA GLY A 191 10.53 -0.29 -34.59
C GLY A 191 11.97 -0.60 -34.21
N GLY A 192 12.22 -1.23 -33.07
CA GLY A 192 13.57 -1.36 -32.52
C GLY A 192 14.17 0.02 -32.21
N ASP A 193 15.32 0.34 -32.80
CA ASP A 193 15.95 1.65 -32.68
C ASP A 193 15.40 2.69 -33.66
N SER A 194 14.57 2.28 -34.62
CA SER A 194 13.93 3.21 -35.55
C SER A 194 12.62 3.74 -34.96
N PRO A 195 12.43 5.08 -34.86
CA PRO A 195 11.21 5.64 -34.32
C PRO A 195 10.03 5.28 -35.23
N VAL A 196 9.01 4.65 -34.64
CA VAL A 196 7.73 4.38 -35.29
C VAL A 196 6.70 5.37 -34.77
N GLU A 197 5.91 5.93 -35.67
CA GLU A 197 4.83 6.82 -35.31
C GLU A 197 3.69 6.06 -34.60
N LEU A 198 3.23 6.57 -33.45
CA LEU A 198 2.09 6.01 -32.72
C LEU A 198 0.86 6.88 -32.87
N GLN A 199 -0.29 6.26 -33.12
CA GLN A 199 -1.58 6.94 -33.06
C GLN A 199 -2.10 6.88 -31.62
N VAL A 200 -2.47 8.02 -31.04
CA VAL A 200 -2.93 8.10 -29.65
C VAL A 200 -4.35 8.67 -29.61
N SER A 201 -5.25 7.96 -28.94
CA SER A 201 -6.58 8.47 -28.58
C SER A 201 -6.68 8.58 -27.06
N SER A 202 -6.78 9.80 -26.56
CA SER A 202 -6.88 10.09 -25.13
C SER A 202 -8.30 10.44 -24.75
N TYR A 203 -8.86 9.73 -23.79
CA TYR A 203 -10.15 9.99 -23.16
C TYR A 203 -9.91 10.53 -21.75
N VAL A 204 -10.94 11.16 -21.19
CA VAL A 204 -10.89 11.73 -19.84
C VAL A 204 -11.97 11.13 -18.94
N TYR A 205 -11.69 10.95 -17.66
CA TYR A 205 -12.68 10.51 -16.69
C TYR A 205 -12.62 11.32 -15.38
N ARG A 206 -13.73 11.32 -14.64
CA ARG A 206 -13.81 11.79 -13.25
C ARG A 206 -14.25 10.65 -12.36
N HIS A 207 -13.68 10.57 -11.17
CA HIS A 207 -13.99 9.52 -10.20
C HIS A 207 -14.66 10.09 -8.95
N SER A 208 -15.63 9.36 -8.43
CA SER A 208 -16.42 9.73 -7.27
C SER A 208 -16.51 8.54 -6.34
N PRO A 209 -15.45 8.29 -5.56
CA PRO A 209 -15.37 7.14 -4.67
C PRO A 209 -16.59 7.06 -3.75
N GLU A 210 -17.06 8.20 -3.24
CA GLU A 210 -18.18 8.30 -2.29
C GLU A 210 -19.54 7.89 -2.88
N ARG A 211 -19.64 7.77 -4.21
CA ARG A 211 -20.84 7.35 -4.94
C ARG A 211 -20.64 6.06 -5.72
N SER A 212 -19.44 5.48 -5.69
CA SER A 212 -19.05 4.39 -6.57
C SER A 212 -19.38 4.68 -8.04
N GLN A 213 -19.04 5.88 -8.51
CA GLN A 213 -19.32 6.35 -9.87
C GLN A 213 -18.08 6.88 -10.58
N PHE A 214 -18.02 6.62 -11.89
CA PHE A 214 -17.18 7.37 -12.82
C PHE A 214 -18.04 8.22 -13.74
N VAL A 215 -17.46 9.28 -14.30
CA VAL A 215 -18.02 10.01 -15.43
C VAL A 215 -16.98 10.04 -16.53
N LEU A 216 -17.28 9.45 -17.67
CA LEU A 216 -16.36 9.25 -18.80
C LEU A 216 -16.68 10.22 -19.95
N GLY A 217 -15.67 10.91 -20.45
CA GLY A 217 -15.77 11.72 -21.66
C GLY A 217 -15.91 10.85 -22.90
N ARG A 218 -16.88 11.15 -23.75
CA ARG A 218 -17.20 10.37 -24.96
C ARG A 218 -16.23 10.68 -26.10
N GLU A 219 -15.90 11.95 -26.29
CA GLU A 219 -15.06 12.38 -27.41
C GLU A 219 -13.58 12.43 -26.99
N PRO A 220 -12.69 11.71 -27.68
CA PRO A 220 -11.27 11.70 -27.35
C PRO A 220 -10.53 12.91 -27.93
N PHE A 221 -9.41 13.24 -27.32
CA PHE A 221 -8.31 13.96 -27.97
C PHE A 221 -7.49 12.97 -28.79
N ALA A 222 -7.48 13.12 -30.11
CA ALA A 222 -6.70 12.29 -31.03
C ALA A 222 -5.42 13.02 -31.47
N THR A 223 -4.28 12.34 -31.37
CA THR A 223 -2.98 12.88 -31.78
C THR A 223 -2.05 11.78 -32.28
N THR A 224 -0.90 12.20 -32.78
CA THR A 224 0.17 11.35 -33.26
C THR A 224 1.43 11.61 -32.45
N VAL A 225 2.13 10.55 -32.04
CA VAL A 225 3.41 10.63 -31.32
C VAL A 225 4.51 10.07 -32.20
N ALA A 226 5.29 10.97 -32.79
CA ALA A 226 6.53 10.63 -33.50
C ALA A 226 7.77 10.78 -32.59
N ALA A 227 7.74 11.75 -31.67
CA ALA A 227 8.82 12.04 -30.72
C ALA A 227 8.32 11.91 -29.27
N VAL A 228 9.18 11.33 -28.41
CA VAL A 228 8.89 11.03 -26.99
C VAL A 228 9.71 11.88 -26.03
N ALA A 229 10.23 13.00 -26.53
CA ALA A 229 11.01 13.95 -25.76
C ALA A 229 10.20 14.59 -24.62
N PRO A 230 10.86 15.01 -23.53
CA PRO A 230 10.21 15.80 -22.49
C PRO A 230 9.70 17.14 -23.07
N ASP A 231 8.73 17.75 -22.39
CA ASP A 231 8.09 19.00 -22.85
C ASP A 231 8.97 20.25 -22.66
N GLY A 232 10.21 20.09 -22.17
CA GLY A 232 11.17 21.16 -21.95
C GLY A 232 10.86 22.06 -20.76
N ARG A 233 9.91 21.71 -19.87
CA ARG A 233 9.59 22.53 -18.68
C ARG A 233 10.52 22.31 -17.50
N ARG A 234 11.25 21.19 -17.48
CA ARG A 234 12.17 20.83 -16.40
C ARG A 234 13.53 20.45 -16.96
N PRO A 235 14.64 20.84 -16.31
CA PRO A 235 15.97 20.42 -16.74
C PRO A 235 16.15 18.90 -16.64
N PRO A 236 16.98 18.28 -17.49
CA PRO A 236 17.24 16.84 -17.42
C PRO A 236 17.88 16.44 -16.08
N LEU A 237 17.49 15.27 -15.56
CA LEU A 237 18.10 14.67 -14.38
C LEU A 237 19.38 13.90 -14.76
N GLY A 238 20.50 14.17 -14.08
CA GLY A 238 21.77 13.46 -14.28
C GLY A 238 21.76 12.03 -13.72
N LEU A 239 21.24 11.06 -14.49
CA LEU A 239 21.12 9.67 -14.04
C LEU A 239 22.46 8.99 -13.78
N THR A 240 23.47 9.22 -14.62
CA THR A 240 24.81 8.66 -14.44
C THR A 240 25.47 9.18 -13.16
N GLU A 241 25.24 10.44 -12.80
CA GLU A 241 25.72 11.05 -11.56
C GLU A 241 25.03 10.44 -10.34
N LEU A 242 23.72 10.20 -10.42
CA LEU A 242 22.96 9.52 -9.37
C LEU A 242 23.44 8.08 -9.18
N GLU A 243 23.63 7.32 -10.25
CA GLU A 243 24.19 5.96 -10.19
C GLU A 243 25.58 5.95 -9.55
N ARG A 244 26.44 6.89 -9.93
CA ARG A 244 27.78 7.05 -9.35
C ARG A 244 27.72 7.37 -7.86
N PHE A 245 26.80 8.25 -7.45
CA PHE A 245 26.57 8.57 -6.05
C PHE A 245 26.14 7.32 -5.26
N LEU A 246 25.16 6.57 -5.75
CA LEU A 246 24.69 5.35 -5.09
C LEU A 246 25.76 4.25 -5.04
N ALA A 247 26.48 4.03 -6.14
CA ALA A 247 27.55 3.03 -6.25
C ALA A 247 28.75 3.34 -5.33
N SER A 248 28.96 4.60 -4.96
CA SER A 248 30.01 4.99 -4.02
C SER A 248 29.75 4.49 -2.59
N GLY A 249 28.51 4.09 -2.27
CA GLY A 249 28.09 3.65 -0.95
C GLY A 249 27.95 4.77 0.08
N LEU A 250 28.01 6.04 -0.36
CA LEU A 250 27.76 7.21 0.48
C LEU A 250 26.34 7.19 1.06
N GLN A 251 26.21 7.60 2.31
CA GLN A 251 24.93 7.84 2.94
C GLN A 251 24.38 9.20 2.50
N LEU A 252 23.13 9.27 2.04
CA LEU A 252 22.47 10.50 1.60
C LEU A 252 22.17 11.42 2.80
N GLU A 253 22.85 12.55 2.93
CA GLU A 253 22.68 13.50 4.05
C GLU A 253 21.86 14.75 3.69
N GLY A 254 21.51 14.93 2.42
CA GLY A 254 20.75 16.09 1.99
C GLY A 254 20.92 16.38 0.50
N ALA A 255 20.39 17.52 0.07
CA ALA A 255 20.50 17.97 -1.31
C ALA A 255 20.37 19.49 -1.43
N ARG A 256 20.77 20.02 -2.60
CA ARG A 256 20.56 21.40 -3.02
C ARG A 256 19.96 21.45 -4.42
N LEU A 257 18.96 22.31 -4.59
CA LEU A 257 18.47 22.76 -5.89
C LEU A 257 19.28 23.99 -6.30
N GLU A 258 19.94 23.90 -7.45
CA GLU A 258 20.64 25.02 -8.05
C GLU A 258 19.64 25.95 -8.78
N PRO A 259 19.98 27.23 -9.01
CA PRO A 259 19.07 28.17 -9.68
C PRO A 259 18.64 27.76 -11.09
N ASP A 260 19.43 26.92 -11.77
CA ASP A 260 19.12 26.35 -13.09
C ASP A 260 18.24 25.08 -13.01
N GLY A 261 17.87 24.66 -11.79
CA GLY A 261 17.11 23.44 -11.49
C GLY A 261 17.96 22.16 -11.43
N GLY A 262 19.30 22.28 -11.46
CA GLY A 262 20.20 21.16 -11.19
C GLY A 262 20.05 20.65 -9.76
N LEU A 263 20.20 19.34 -9.56
CA LEU A 263 20.14 18.71 -8.24
C LEU A 263 21.54 18.24 -7.81
N ARG A 264 22.02 18.78 -6.69
CA ARG A 264 23.27 18.34 -6.05
C ARG A 264 22.95 17.55 -4.79
N LEU A 265 23.42 16.31 -4.71
CA LEU A 265 23.28 15.49 -3.51
C LEU A 265 24.47 15.67 -2.56
N PHE A 266 24.19 15.65 -1.26
CA PHE A 266 25.20 15.59 -0.22
C PHE A 266 25.25 14.18 0.36
N GLY A 267 26.46 13.64 0.53
CA GLY A 267 26.61 12.36 1.19
C GLY A 267 27.85 12.27 2.05
N SER A 268 27.80 11.42 3.06
CA SER A 268 28.90 11.14 3.97
C SER A 268 29.40 9.72 3.84
N GLN A 269 30.69 9.51 4.04
CA GLN A 269 31.25 8.17 4.23
C GLN A 269 30.90 7.69 5.63
N THR A 270 30.28 6.52 5.71
CA THR A 270 29.93 5.83 6.95
C THR A 270 30.73 4.53 7.06
N ALA A 271 30.85 3.99 8.27
CA ALA A 271 31.57 2.73 8.51
C ALA A 271 30.96 1.56 7.71
N GLU A 272 29.63 1.58 7.56
CA GLU A 272 28.89 0.65 6.74
C GLU A 272 28.32 1.37 5.52
N ARG A 273 28.28 0.69 4.37
CA ARG A 273 27.68 1.25 3.15
C ARG A 273 26.17 1.37 3.30
N ALA A 274 25.58 2.38 2.67
CA ALA A 274 24.13 2.49 2.56
C ALA A 274 23.56 1.30 1.76
N THR A 275 22.76 0.47 2.43
CA THR A 275 22.12 -0.71 1.86
C THR A 275 20.63 -0.72 2.19
N MET A 276 19.91 -1.60 1.51
CA MET A 276 18.52 -1.93 1.83
C MET A 276 18.35 -3.43 1.65
N LEU A 277 17.90 -4.19 2.64
CA LEU A 277 17.89 -5.66 2.61
C LEU A 277 19.28 -6.22 2.21
N GLY A 278 20.34 -5.67 2.80
CA GLY A 278 21.73 -6.13 2.60
C GLY A 278 22.34 -5.83 1.23
N THR A 279 21.61 -5.22 0.30
CA THR A 279 22.11 -4.88 -1.04
C THR A 279 22.30 -3.37 -1.19
N PRO A 280 23.27 -2.87 -1.96
CA PRO A 280 23.43 -1.43 -2.18
C PRO A 280 22.16 -0.77 -2.72
N LEU A 281 21.98 0.52 -2.43
CA LEU A 281 20.92 1.33 -3.02
C LEU A 281 21.13 1.48 -4.54
N THR A 282 20.04 1.57 -5.28
CA THR A 282 20.01 1.64 -6.75
C THR A 282 19.01 2.69 -7.24
N LEU A 283 19.04 2.99 -8.55
CA LEU A 283 18.02 3.87 -9.16
C LEU A 283 16.59 3.33 -8.96
N ALA A 284 16.41 2.02 -8.84
CA ALA A 284 15.11 1.42 -8.56
C ALA A 284 14.54 1.91 -7.21
N ASP A 285 15.40 2.03 -6.19
CA ASP A 285 14.98 2.49 -4.85
C ASP A 285 14.58 3.98 -4.87
N LEU A 286 15.33 4.82 -5.62
CA LEU A 286 14.95 6.21 -5.90
C LEU A 286 13.63 6.29 -6.67
N ALA A 287 13.44 5.47 -7.69
CA ALA A 287 12.23 5.45 -8.51
C ALA A 287 10.99 5.07 -7.70
N VAL A 288 11.10 4.12 -6.77
CA VAL A 288 10.01 3.75 -5.87
C VAL A 288 9.67 4.90 -4.91
N ALA A 289 10.67 5.55 -4.31
CA ALA A 289 10.44 6.70 -3.44
C ALA A 289 9.81 7.89 -4.18
N TYR A 290 10.31 8.19 -5.39
CA TYR A 290 9.72 9.18 -6.29
C TYR A 290 8.25 8.86 -6.57
N ARG A 291 7.98 7.62 -7.02
CA ARG A 291 6.62 7.13 -7.31
C ARG A 291 5.70 7.24 -6.10
N ALA A 292 6.20 6.89 -4.91
CA ALA A 292 5.42 6.95 -3.68
C ALA A 292 4.99 8.37 -3.33
N ILE A 293 5.86 9.35 -3.52
CA ILE A 293 5.60 10.74 -3.17
C ILE A 293 4.84 11.50 -4.26
N PHE A 294 5.22 11.37 -5.52
CA PHE A 294 4.63 12.15 -6.62
C PHE A 294 3.36 11.51 -7.18
N HIS A 295 3.27 10.18 -7.13
CA HIS A 295 2.22 9.42 -7.77
C HIS A 295 1.43 8.53 -6.79
N GLY A 296 1.62 8.68 -5.47
CA GLY A 296 0.99 7.82 -4.44
C GLY A 296 -0.54 7.88 -4.33
N GLY A 297 -1.19 8.87 -4.94
CA GLY A 297 -2.64 9.13 -4.83
C GLY A 297 -3.00 9.92 -3.57
N LEU A 298 -4.23 9.75 -3.08
CA LEU A 298 -4.64 10.28 -1.77
C LEU A 298 -4.01 9.48 -0.62
N ALA A 299 -3.71 8.21 -0.87
CA ALA A 299 -3.01 7.34 0.05
C ALA A 299 -1.51 7.62 0.06
N GLU A 300 -1.09 8.43 1.03
CA GLU A 300 0.30 8.68 1.38
C GLU A 300 1.10 7.37 1.57
N PRO A 301 2.45 7.42 1.49
CA PRO A 301 3.27 6.25 1.81
C PRO A 301 3.00 5.80 3.25
N TYR A 302 2.64 4.54 3.40
CA TYR A 302 2.44 3.86 4.68
C TYR A 302 2.65 2.36 4.48
N MET A 303 2.69 1.62 5.57
CA MET A 303 2.53 0.17 5.56
C MET A 303 1.76 -0.24 6.80
N SER A 304 0.80 -1.15 6.68
CA SER A 304 0.00 -1.62 7.81
C SER A 304 -0.32 -3.10 7.68
N LEU A 305 -0.33 -3.81 8.81
CA LEU A 305 -0.86 -5.15 8.92
C LEU A 305 -2.22 -5.10 9.62
N ASP A 306 -3.27 -5.19 8.82
CA ASP A 306 -4.64 -4.96 9.25
C ASP A 306 -5.42 -6.24 9.44
N ARG A 307 -6.58 -6.13 10.09
CA ARG A 307 -7.50 -7.26 10.26
C ARG A 307 -7.83 -7.88 8.89
N GLY A 308 -7.61 -9.19 8.76
CA GLY A 308 -8.10 -9.95 7.62
C GLY A 308 -9.51 -10.49 7.83
N PHE A 309 -10.02 -11.21 6.82
CA PHE A 309 -11.32 -11.86 6.94
C PHE A 309 -11.30 -12.92 8.04
N SER A 310 -10.20 -13.65 8.22
CA SER A 310 -10.05 -14.70 9.23
C SER A 310 -9.12 -14.25 10.36
N PRO A 311 -9.36 -14.64 11.61
CA PRO A 311 -8.60 -14.13 12.77
C PRO A 311 -7.16 -14.64 12.86
N GLN A 312 -6.79 -15.64 12.06
CA GLN A 312 -5.41 -16.12 11.93
C GLN A 312 -4.62 -15.41 10.82
N ALA A 313 -5.23 -14.50 10.07
CA ALA A 313 -4.59 -13.80 8.96
C ALA A 313 -4.79 -12.27 9.05
N ALA A 314 -3.72 -11.53 8.80
CA ALA A 314 -3.73 -10.10 8.59
C ALA A 314 -3.66 -9.79 7.08
N LEU A 315 -4.31 -8.70 6.65
CA LEU A 315 -4.11 -8.12 5.33
C LEU A 315 -2.88 -7.22 5.37
N VAL A 316 -2.01 -7.34 4.36
CA VAL A 316 -0.86 -6.45 4.23
C VAL A 316 -1.22 -5.31 3.30
N ASN A 317 -1.36 -4.11 3.86
CA ASN A 317 -1.70 -2.90 3.13
C ASN A 317 -0.47 -2.03 2.98
N TYR A 318 -0.08 -1.79 1.73
CA TYR A 318 0.95 -0.82 1.39
C TYR A 318 0.28 0.46 0.94
N GLY A 319 0.69 1.58 1.53
CA GLY A 319 0.56 2.98 1.08
C GLY A 319 1.60 3.33 0.01
N GLY A 320 1.55 4.54 -0.56
CA GLY A 320 2.48 5.04 -1.59
C GLY A 320 2.95 4.09 -2.71
N ARG A 321 2.13 3.11 -3.17
CA ARG A 321 2.55 2.11 -4.18
C ARG A 321 3.87 1.39 -3.82
N LEU A 322 4.08 1.09 -2.55
CA LEU A 322 5.31 0.44 -2.04
C LEU A 322 5.29 -1.09 -2.22
N ARG A 323 4.16 -1.64 -2.63
CA ARG A 323 3.96 -3.06 -2.88
C ARG A 323 4.95 -3.57 -3.93
N ASP A 324 5.49 -4.76 -3.70
CA ASP A 324 6.41 -5.47 -4.60
C ASP A 324 7.72 -4.70 -4.83
N THR A 325 8.25 -4.11 -3.75
CA THR A 325 9.51 -3.35 -3.75
C THR A 325 10.33 -3.63 -2.48
N ARG A 326 11.62 -3.27 -2.51
CA ARG A 326 12.50 -3.33 -1.33
C ARG A 326 12.03 -2.41 -0.21
N LEU A 327 11.56 -1.20 -0.52
CA LEU A 327 10.99 -0.27 0.45
C LEU A 327 9.75 -0.88 1.14
N GLY A 328 8.88 -1.55 0.37
CA GLY A 328 7.74 -2.29 0.91
C GLY A 328 8.15 -3.42 1.85
N TRP A 329 9.16 -4.21 1.49
CA TRP A 329 9.68 -5.27 2.36
C TRP A 329 10.31 -4.74 3.65
N VAL A 330 11.16 -3.72 3.58
CA VAL A 330 11.75 -3.08 4.77
C VAL A 330 10.66 -2.60 5.71
N SER A 331 9.65 -1.92 5.17
CA SER A 331 8.51 -1.43 5.95
C SER A 331 7.79 -2.60 6.63
N LEU A 332 7.46 -3.66 5.90
CA LEU A 332 6.82 -4.86 6.45
C LEU A 332 7.65 -5.51 7.56
N LEU A 333 8.95 -5.68 7.35
CA LEU A 333 9.85 -6.29 8.34
C LEU A 333 9.93 -5.46 9.62
N CYS A 334 9.97 -4.14 9.52
CA CYS A 334 9.98 -3.26 10.69
C CYS A 334 8.71 -3.39 11.54
N ASP A 335 7.54 -3.47 10.91
CA ASP A 335 6.27 -3.66 11.63
C ASP A 335 6.17 -5.05 12.28
N ILE A 336 6.63 -6.08 11.56
CA ILE A 336 6.84 -7.43 12.08
C ILE A 336 7.67 -7.35 13.37
N ARG A 337 8.76 -6.57 13.41
CA ARG A 337 9.59 -6.46 14.64
C ARG A 337 8.85 -5.93 15.85
N PHE A 338 7.74 -5.19 15.73
CA PHE A 338 6.94 -4.85 16.90
C PHE A 338 6.39 -6.07 17.63
N LYS A 339 6.06 -7.17 16.94
CA LYS A 339 5.65 -8.40 17.64
C LYS A 339 6.84 -9.14 18.24
N THR A 340 8.01 -9.10 17.59
CA THR A 340 9.26 -9.60 18.22
C THR A 340 9.57 -8.83 19.50
N PHE A 341 9.47 -7.50 19.51
CA PHE A 341 9.66 -6.69 20.73
C PHE A 341 8.55 -6.90 21.77
N SER A 342 7.37 -7.32 21.33
CA SER A 342 6.25 -7.55 22.24
C SER A 342 6.30 -8.92 22.92
N LEU A 343 6.76 -9.94 22.19
CA LEU A 343 6.64 -11.35 22.57
C LEU A 343 7.97 -12.06 22.76
N GLY A 344 9.05 -11.51 22.20
CA GLY A 344 10.38 -12.13 22.20
C GLY A 344 10.61 -13.14 21.09
N LEU A 345 9.60 -13.40 20.24
CA LEU A 345 9.67 -14.43 19.22
C LEU A 345 10.09 -13.89 17.85
N GLY A 346 10.92 -14.67 17.16
CA GLY A 346 11.15 -14.57 15.72
C GLY A 346 9.90 -15.00 14.99
N ILE A 347 9.29 -14.09 14.26
CA ILE A 347 7.95 -14.27 13.69
C ILE A 347 7.89 -15.37 12.64
N ARG A 348 9.01 -15.60 11.97
CA ARG A 348 9.11 -16.55 10.87
C ARG A 348 9.54 -17.91 11.35
N GLU A 349 10.52 -17.96 12.24
CA GLU A 349 11.12 -19.20 12.72
C GLU A 349 10.37 -19.77 13.92
N GLY A 350 9.59 -18.94 14.63
CA GLY A 350 8.99 -19.28 15.91
C GLY A 350 9.98 -19.34 17.07
N ASP A 351 11.24 -19.00 16.82
CA ASP A 351 12.34 -19.08 17.77
C ASP A 351 12.25 -17.99 18.84
N ASP A 352 12.66 -18.32 20.06
CA ASP A 352 12.84 -17.32 21.12
C ASP A 352 14.13 -16.52 20.88
N LEU A 353 13.96 -15.24 20.51
CA LEU A 353 15.05 -14.33 20.22
C LEU A 353 15.49 -13.51 21.43
N ARG A 354 14.85 -13.65 22.59
CA ARG A 354 15.12 -12.81 23.77
C ARG A 354 16.60 -12.83 24.17
N GLU A 355 17.20 -14.01 24.24
CA GLU A 355 18.62 -14.14 24.61
C GLU A 355 19.54 -13.52 23.56
N SER A 356 19.25 -13.69 22.27
CA SER A 356 20.02 -13.05 21.20
C SER A 356 19.93 -11.53 21.26
N VAL A 357 18.75 -10.97 21.57
CA VAL A 357 18.57 -9.53 21.75
C VAL A 357 19.28 -9.04 23.02
N ARG A 358 19.16 -9.75 24.14
CA ARG A 358 19.79 -9.39 25.43
C ARG A 358 21.31 -9.34 25.38
N ARG A 359 21.96 -10.09 24.48
CA ARG A 359 23.42 -10.00 24.24
C ARG A 359 23.86 -8.65 23.67
N VAL A 360 22.96 -7.92 23.03
CA VAL A 360 23.25 -6.64 22.36
C VAL A 360 22.58 -5.47 23.08
N VAL A 361 21.41 -5.70 23.67
CA VAL A 361 20.62 -4.73 24.42
C VAL A 361 20.53 -5.16 25.87
N ASP A 362 21.43 -4.61 26.70
CA ASP A 362 21.44 -4.86 28.14
C ASP A 362 20.09 -4.53 28.77
N GLY A 363 19.53 -5.48 29.53
CA GLY A 363 18.23 -5.28 30.19
C GLY A 363 17.03 -5.31 29.24
N PHE A 364 17.18 -5.82 28.01
CA PHE A 364 16.06 -6.02 27.11
C PHE A 364 14.94 -6.84 27.78
N GLN A 365 13.74 -6.25 27.75
CA GLN A 365 12.50 -6.86 28.20
C GLN A 365 11.44 -6.65 27.13
N THR A 366 10.70 -7.72 26.86
CA THR A 366 9.57 -7.69 25.93
C THR A 366 8.38 -6.91 26.53
N HIS A 367 7.44 -6.51 25.68
CA HIS A 367 6.17 -5.91 26.15
C HIS A 367 5.46 -6.81 27.16
N ILE A 368 5.39 -8.11 26.91
CA ILE A 368 4.69 -9.04 27.81
C ILE A 368 5.42 -9.26 29.14
N GLU A 369 6.75 -9.24 29.15
CA GLU A 369 7.54 -9.28 30.39
C GLU A 369 7.30 -8.01 31.22
N ARG A 370 7.21 -6.85 30.58
CA ARG A 370 6.89 -5.57 31.24
C ARG A 370 5.45 -5.54 31.74
N PHE A 371 4.52 -6.04 30.96
CA PHE A 371 3.13 -6.20 31.36
C PHE A 371 3.04 -7.07 32.62
N SER A 372 3.67 -8.24 32.62
CA SER A 372 3.60 -9.16 33.75
C SER A 372 4.26 -8.61 35.03
N ALA A 373 5.32 -7.83 34.88
CA ALA A 373 6.04 -7.22 35.98
C ALA A 373 5.32 -6.01 36.61
N ASP A 374 4.27 -5.50 35.96
CA ASP A 374 3.46 -4.40 36.47
C ASP A 374 2.30 -4.93 37.32
N ALA A 375 2.11 -4.40 38.52
CA ALA A 375 1.04 -4.84 39.43
C ALA A 375 -0.36 -4.44 38.90
N ASP A 376 -0.46 -3.34 38.15
CA ASP A 376 -1.73 -2.83 37.62
C ASP A 376 -2.27 -3.71 36.48
N SER A 377 -1.42 -4.61 35.95
CA SER A 377 -1.79 -5.59 34.92
C SER A 377 -2.75 -6.68 35.42
N ALA A 378 -2.91 -6.84 36.74
CA ALA A 378 -3.71 -7.91 37.35
C ALA A 378 -5.14 -7.95 36.82
N SER A 379 -5.73 -6.78 36.58
CA SER A 379 -7.12 -6.59 36.12
C SER A 379 -7.29 -6.68 34.60
N VAL A 380 -6.20 -6.71 33.83
CA VAL A 380 -6.25 -6.66 32.37
C VAL A 380 -6.36 -8.08 31.81
N GLY A 381 -7.57 -8.53 31.50
CA GLY A 381 -7.83 -9.88 30.97
C GLY A 381 -7.36 -10.09 29.52
N ALA A 382 -7.43 -9.03 28.70
CA ALA A 382 -6.93 -9.00 27.34
C ALA A 382 -6.49 -7.58 26.98
N GLN A 383 -5.42 -7.45 26.19
CA GLN A 383 -4.97 -6.17 25.66
C GLN A 383 -4.64 -6.31 24.17
N GLN A 384 -5.11 -5.34 23.38
CA GLN A 384 -4.69 -5.14 22.01
C GLN A 384 -3.93 -3.82 21.94
N THR A 385 -2.62 -3.88 21.70
CA THR A 385 -1.78 -2.69 21.50
C THR A 385 -1.36 -2.66 20.04
N ARG A 386 -1.53 -1.53 19.35
CA ARG A 386 -0.87 -1.31 18.05
C ARG A 386 0.36 -0.45 18.26
N LEU A 387 1.48 -0.86 17.69
CA LEU A 387 2.73 -0.12 17.71
C LEU A 387 3.04 0.35 16.30
N TRP A 388 3.45 1.60 16.17
CA TRP A 388 3.71 2.24 14.88
C TRP A 388 5.07 2.89 14.86
N PHE A 389 5.72 2.94 13.70
CA PHE A 389 6.77 3.94 13.48
C PHE A 389 6.16 5.20 12.88
N TYR A 390 6.47 6.35 13.48
CA TYR A 390 6.06 7.66 13.00
C TYR A 390 7.26 8.55 12.66
N PRO A 391 7.08 9.53 11.76
CA PRO A 391 8.11 10.47 11.36
C PRO A 391 8.34 11.59 12.40
N ASP A 392 7.75 11.52 13.59
CA ASP A 392 7.76 12.61 14.59
C ASP A 392 9.16 13.05 15.04
N THR A 393 10.10 12.13 15.08
CA THR A 393 11.50 12.41 15.46
C THR A 393 12.43 12.61 14.27
N VAL A 394 11.91 12.53 13.04
CA VAL A 394 12.69 12.82 11.84
C VAL A 394 13.04 14.31 11.87
N ASP A 395 14.34 14.59 11.95
CA ASP A 395 14.89 15.95 12.04
C ASP A 395 15.49 16.34 10.70
N LEU A 396 14.79 17.24 10.02
CA LEU A 396 15.21 17.85 8.78
C LEU A 396 15.53 19.33 9.02
N THR A 397 16.34 19.91 8.16
CA THR A 397 16.57 21.36 8.11
C THR A 397 16.44 21.79 6.67
N VAL A 398 15.62 22.81 6.44
CA VAL A 398 15.42 23.43 5.13
C VAL A 398 15.95 24.86 5.20
N ALA A 399 16.73 25.29 4.21
CA ALA A 399 17.19 26.67 4.12
C ALA A 399 16.00 27.64 3.97
N ALA A 400 16.19 28.92 4.30
CA ALA A 400 15.12 29.91 4.25
C ALA A 400 14.56 30.09 2.83
N GLU A 401 15.40 29.88 1.82
CA GLU A 401 15.08 29.92 0.40
C GLU A 401 14.40 28.64 -0.11
N GLY A 402 14.29 27.59 0.71
CA GLY A 402 13.74 26.29 0.31
C GLY A 402 14.66 25.45 -0.58
N ASP A 403 15.80 25.99 -1.02
CA ASP A 403 16.70 25.40 -2.02
C ASP A 403 17.69 24.36 -1.45
N VAL A 404 17.79 24.22 -0.13
CA VAL A 404 18.68 23.25 0.53
C VAL A 404 17.90 22.43 1.56
N LEU A 405 18.07 21.10 1.50
CA LEU A 405 17.65 20.13 2.50
C LEU A 405 18.87 19.51 3.17
N ALA A 406 18.88 19.49 4.50
CA ALA A 406 19.81 18.69 5.30
C ALA A 406 19.04 17.71 6.20
N MET A 407 19.46 16.44 6.20
CA MET A 407 18.88 15.35 6.97
C MET A 407 19.71 15.13 8.23
N ARG A 408 19.33 15.74 9.35
CA ARG A 408 20.11 15.67 10.59
C ARG A 408 19.90 14.36 11.34
N ARG A 409 18.66 13.88 11.35
CA ARG A 409 18.26 12.61 11.98
C ARG A 409 17.11 12.00 11.19
N PRO A 410 17.36 11.22 10.13
CA PRO A 410 16.32 10.54 9.35
C PRO A 410 15.91 9.23 10.01
N ARG A 411 15.44 9.34 11.26
CA ARG A 411 15.02 8.20 12.07
C ARG A 411 13.61 8.39 12.58
N MET A 412 12.77 7.39 12.29
CA MET A 412 11.43 7.29 12.84
C MET A 412 11.46 6.87 14.31
N ALA A 413 10.41 7.23 15.04
CA ALA A 413 10.22 6.77 16.41
C ALA A 413 9.08 5.77 16.48
N ALA A 414 9.26 4.72 17.27
CA ALA A 414 8.17 3.88 17.71
C ALA A 414 7.20 4.71 18.58
N ALA A 415 5.91 4.46 18.44
CA ALA A 415 4.85 4.92 19.34
C ALA A 415 3.72 3.87 19.39
N SER A 416 2.72 4.11 20.24
CA SER A 416 1.56 3.22 20.37
C SER A 416 0.25 3.93 20.05
N GLU A 417 -0.60 3.29 19.24
CA GLU A 417 -1.99 3.67 19.02
C GLU A 417 -2.90 2.81 19.93
N ARG A 418 -3.95 3.41 20.50
CA ARG A 418 -5.00 2.66 21.19
C ARG A 418 -6.09 2.27 20.20
N VAL A 419 -6.32 0.97 20.02
CA VAL A 419 -7.46 0.45 19.26
C VAL A 419 -8.57 0.06 20.22
N GLY A 420 -9.68 0.79 20.18
CA GLY A 420 -10.94 0.37 20.80
C GLY A 420 -11.15 0.79 22.26
N ASP A 421 -12.41 1.17 22.52
CA ASP A 421 -13.05 1.73 23.71
C ASP A 421 -12.58 3.12 24.17
N GLY A 422 -13.52 4.07 24.12
CA GLY A 422 -13.39 5.52 24.35
C GLY A 422 -12.99 5.94 25.76
N GLY A 423 -11.94 5.36 26.32
CA GLY A 423 -11.30 5.81 27.54
C GLY A 423 -10.09 6.69 27.22
N GLY A 424 -10.18 7.98 27.53
CA GLY A 424 -9.07 8.93 27.56
C GLY A 424 -7.99 8.64 28.62
N GLY A 425 -7.65 7.36 28.83
CA GLY A 425 -6.53 6.95 29.67
C GLY A 425 -5.20 7.07 28.91
N GLY A 426 -4.17 7.57 29.58
CA GLY A 426 -2.81 7.66 29.01
C GLY A 426 -2.24 6.29 28.59
N VAL A 427 -1.17 6.29 27.78
CA VAL A 427 -0.48 5.05 27.36
C VAL A 427 -0.10 4.21 28.59
N PRO A 428 -0.45 2.90 28.67
CA PRO A 428 -0.12 2.08 29.83
C PRO A 428 1.39 2.08 30.13
N PRO A 429 1.83 2.04 31.41
CA PRO A 429 3.24 2.16 31.77
C PRO A 429 4.14 1.15 31.06
N TRP A 430 3.73 -0.11 30.97
CA TRP A 430 4.47 -1.16 30.25
C TRP A 430 4.56 -0.90 28.74
N THR A 431 3.51 -0.38 28.11
CA THR A 431 3.54 0.02 26.69
C THR A 431 4.46 1.21 26.48
N ALA A 432 4.38 2.23 27.34
CA ALA A 432 5.24 3.41 27.29
C ALA A 432 6.71 3.02 27.48
N ALA A 433 7.00 2.11 28.42
CA ALA A 433 8.32 1.55 28.60
C ALA A 433 8.79 0.81 27.34
N THR A 434 7.97 -0.08 26.73
CA THR A 434 8.28 -0.77 25.46
C THR A 434 8.68 0.21 24.36
N VAL A 435 7.86 1.21 24.12
CA VAL A 435 8.15 2.27 23.15
C VAL A 435 9.45 2.99 23.49
N GLY A 436 9.64 3.40 24.75
CA GLY A 436 10.85 4.08 25.21
C GLY A 436 12.12 3.24 25.01
N GLY A 437 12.06 1.94 25.30
CA GLY A 437 13.17 1.01 25.11
C GLY A 437 13.52 0.82 23.63
N ILE A 438 12.52 0.61 22.77
CA ILE A 438 12.76 0.50 21.31
C ILE A 438 13.48 1.75 20.78
N ASN A 439 13.02 2.93 21.19
CA ASN A 439 13.60 4.19 20.73
C ASN A 439 15.00 4.46 21.32
N ALA A 440 15.24 4.09 22.57
CA ALA A 440 16.53 4.28 23.23
C ALA A 440 17.61 3.32 22.69
N ASP A 441 17.23 2.07 22.41
CA ASP A 441 18.15 1.01 21.98
C ASP A 441 18.13 0.77 20.46
N TYR A 442 17.55 1.68 19.67
CA TYR A 442 17.34 1.50 18.23
C TYR A 442 18.59 1.02 17.48
N ASP A 443 19.75 1.66 17.70
CA ASP A 443 21.01 1.30 17.03
C ASP A 443 21.54 -0.07 17.43
N ARG A 444 21.30 -0.49 18.68
CA ARG A 444 21.67 -1.80 19.18
C ARG A 444 20.73 -2.87 18.62
N LEU A 445 19.43 -2.58 18.61
CA LEU A 445 18.43 -3.43 17.96
C LEU A 445 18.72 -3.61 16.47
N ALA A 446 19.18 -2.55 15.79
CA ALA A 446 19.54 -2.60 14.36
C ALA A 446 20.75 -3.50 14.05
N GLN A 447 21.58 -3.85 15.05
CA GLN A 447 22.66 -4.85 14.89
C GLN A 447 22.10 -6.28 14.81
N VAL A 448 20.94 -6.52 15.44
CA VAL A 448 20.24 -7.80 15.41
C VAL A 448 19.22 -7.85 14.27
N PHE A 449 18.59 -6.70 13.98
CA PHE A 449 17.53 -6.53 12.99
C PHE A 449 17.91 -5.42 11.99
N PRO A 450 18.70 -5.75 10.95
CA PRO A 450 19.23 -4.77 10.00
C PRO A 450 18.16 -3.93 9.30
N GLU A 451 16.93 -4.42 9.17
CA GLU A 451 15.82 -3.68 8.57
C GLU A 451 15.51 -2.36 9.30
N LEU A 452 15.82 -2.22 10.59
CA LEU A 452 15.72 -0.95 11.31
C LEU A 452 16.71 0.08 10.74
N ARG A 453 17.90 -0.34 10.36
CA ARG A 453 18.87 0.54 9.69
C ARG A 453 18.44 0.85 8.27
N ASP A 454 17.88 -0.14 7.58
CA ASP A 454 17.33 0.06 6.23
C ASP A 454 16.14 1.04 6.25
N LEU A 455 15.35 1.08 7.33
CA LEU A 455 14.28 2.05 7.52
C LEU A 455 14.81 3.49 7.53
N ASP A 456 15.99 3.75 8.12
CA ASP A 456 16.62 5.07 8.05
C ASP A 456 16.94 5.44 6.57
N GLN A 457 17.27 4.48 5.71
CA GLN A 457 17.44 4.73 4.27
C GLN A 457 16.12 5.02 3.56
N VAL A 458 15.05 4.28 3.87
CA VAL A 458 13.69 4.57 3.37
C VAL A 458 13.30 6.01 3.70
N VAL A 459 13.52 6.44 4.95
CA VAL A 459 13.22 7.81 5.42
C VAL A 459 14.03 8.85 4.65
N ARG A 460 15.33 8.63 4.41
CA ARG A 460 16.18 9.53 3.62
C ARG A 460 15.63 9.71 2.20
N LEU A 461 15.26 8.62 1.52
CA LEU A 461 14.72 8.68 0.17
C LEU A 461 13.36 9.39 0.11
N LEU A 462 12.44 9.05 1.02
CA LEU A 462 11.12 9.69 1.07
C LEU A 462 11.21 11.18 1.45
N SER A 463 12.14 11.55 2.34
CA SER A 463 12.38 12.95 2.72
C SER A 463 12.87 13.78 1.54
N LEU A 464 13.80 13.25 0.74
CA LEU A 464 14.30 13.92 -0.46
C LEU A 464 13.16 14.25 -1.43
N PHE A 465 12.32 13.28 -1.77
CA PHE A 465 11.24 13.50 -2.73
C PHE A 465 10.09 14.32 -2.15
N THR A 466 9.84 14.25 -0.84
CA THR A 466 8.85 15.11 -0.17
C THR A 466 9.28 16.57 -0.24
N TRP A 467 10.56 16.85 0.03
CA TRP A 467 11.13 18.19 -0.14
C TRP A 467 11.10 18.66 -1.59
N LEU A 468 11.49 17.82 -2.56
CA LEU A 468 11.43 18.20 -3.98
C LEU A 468 9.99 18.51 -4.45
N ARG A 469 9.00 17.75 -3.97
CA ARG A 469 7.59 18.01 -4.24
C ARG A 469 7.15 19.34 -3.65
N GLN A 470 7.54 19.63 -2.40
CA GLN A 470 7.24 20.91 -1.74
C GLN A 470 7.91 22.09 -2.46
N ALA A 471 9.20 21.98 -2.78
CA ALA A 471 9.96 22.98 -3.53
C ALA A 471 9.27 23.32 -4.87
N GLN A 472 8.79 22.30 -5.59
CA GLN A 472 8.01 22.50 -6.81
C GLN A 472 6.69 23.26 -6.56
N LEU A 473 5.95 22.92 -5.50
CA LEU A 473 4.70 23.61 -5.13
C LEU A 473 4.95 25.07 -4.75
N GLU A 474 6.14 25.38 -4.22
CA GLU A 474 6.60 26.74 -3.91
C GLU A 474 7.15 27.48 -5.14
N GLY A 475 7.18 26.83 -6.31
CA GLY A 475 7.59 27.44 -7.58
C GLY A 475 9.08 27.33 -7.89
N LEU A 476 9.86 26.57 -7.12
CA LEU A 476 11.25 26.27 -7.47
C LEU A 476 11.31 25.33 -8.67
N THR A 477 12.29 25.57 -9.55
CA THR A 477 12.56 24.68 -10.69
C THR A 477 13.22 23.40 -10.15
N ILE A 478 12.61 22.26 -10.42
CA ILE A 478 13.16 20.92 -10.10
C ILE A 478 13.50 20.17 -11.40
N PRO A 479 14.44 19.22 -11.38
CA PRO A 479 14.75 18.43 -12.56
C PRO A 479 13.59 17.52 -12.97
N ASP A 480 13.66 16.99 -14.19
CA ASP A 480 12.72 16.00 -14.72
C ASP A 480 12.89 14.66 -14.01
N LEU A 481 12.21 14.51 -12.87
CA LEU A 481 12.22 13.30 -12.07
C LEU A 481 11.44 12.14 -12.70
N ASP A 482 10.56 12.42 -13.68
CA ASP A 482 9.72 11.39 -14.30
C ASP A 482 10.56 10.34 -15.04
N VAL A 483 11.77 10.70 -15.45
CA VAL A 483 12.74 9.75 -16.01
C VAL A 483 13.05 8.56 -15.09
N LEU A 484 12.96 8.73 -13.76
CA LEU A 484 13.17 7.64 -12.81
C LEU A 484 12.13 6.52 -13.01
N LEU A 485 10.97 6.81 -13.59
CA LEU A 485 9.94 5.82 -13.86
C LEU A 485 10.38 4.75 -14.88
N ASN A 486 11.42 5.01 -15.67
CA ASN A 486 12.03 4.02 -16.56
C ASN A 486 12.99 3.05 -15.85
N ALA A 487 13.38 3.32 -14.60
CA ALA A 487 14.23 2.42 -13.85
C ALA A 487 13.54 1.05 -13.71
N GLU A 488 14.27 -0.02 -14.02
CA GLU A 488 13.78 -1.38 -13.87
C GLU A 488 13.83 -1.77 -12.39
N LEU A 489 12.68 -2.14 -11.85
CA LEU A 489 12.56 -2.66 -10.50
C LEU A 489 13.01 -4.13 -10.46
N PRO A 490 13.72 -4.56 -9.40
CA PRO A 490 14.03 -5.97 -9.22
C PRO A 490 12.74 -6.78 -9.05
N GLY A 491 12.75 -8.02 -9.53
CA GLY A 491 11.63 -8.93 -9.34
C GLY A 491 11.54 -9.30 -7.86
N MET A 492 10.47 -8.89 -7.20
CA MET A 492 10.28 -9.07 -5.77
C MET A 492 8.79 -9.02 -5.43
N SER A 493 8.26 -10.08 -4.82
CA SER A 493 6.88 -10.11 -4.34
C SER A 493 6.85 -9.83 -2.84
N THR A 494 6.00 -8.90 -2.43
CA THR A 494 5.66 -8.67 -1.01
C THR A 494 4.42 -9.49 -0.65
N PRO A 495 4.23 -9.93 0.60
CA PRO A 495 3.02 -10.65 1.01
C PRO A 495 1.76 -9.80 0.79
N ARG A 496 0.63 -10.45 0.49
CA ARG A 496 -0.72 -9.84 0.44
C ARG A 496 -1.46 -10.06 1.74
N THR A 497 -1.22 -11.21 2.34
CA THR A 497 -1.68 -11.63 3.65
C THR A 497 -0.46 -12.00 4.48
N TYR A 498 -0.60 -11.90 5.78
CA TYR A 498 0.44 -12.29 6.72
C TYR A 498 -0.18 -13.05 7.89
N PRO A 499 0.44 -14.11 8.42
CA PRO A 499 -0.10 -14.81 9.58
C PRO A 499 -0.28 -13.87 10.77
N GLN A 500 -1.51 -13.81 11.30
CA GLN A 500 -1.78 -13.15 12.56
C GLN A 500 -1.26 -14.05 13.69
N LEU A 501 -0.02 -13.79 14.10
CA LEU A 501 0.56 -14.49 15.25
C LEU A 501 -0.27 -14.30 16.51
N LEU A 502 -0.75 -15.43 17.02
CA LEU A 502 -1.23 -15.56 18.38
C LEU A 502 -0.22 -16.35 19.19
N THR A 503 0.09 -15.83 20.37
CA THR A 503 0.87 -16.55 21.37
C THR A 503 0.00 -16.81 22.57
N PHE A 504 0.16 -17.99 23.17
CA PHE A 504 -0.29 -18.18 24.53
C PHE A 504 0.90 -18.09 25.46
N THR A 505 0.64 -17.53 26.63
CA THR A 505 1.66 -17.18 27.61
C THR A 505 1.24 -17.70 28.96
N ALA A 506 2.18 -18.30 29.67
CA ALA A 506 2.01 -18.55 31.11
C ALA A 506 2.51 -17.31 31.85
N LEU A 507 1.58 -16.55 32.42
CA LEU A 507 1.92 -15.36 33.18
C LEU A 507 2.10 -15.69 34.66
N PRO A 508 3.21 -15.29 35.29
CA PRO A 508 3.30 -15.30 36.73
C PRO A 508 2.31 -14.29 37.33
N ALA A 509 2.18 -14.30 38.67
CA ALA A 509 1.36 -13.31 39.37
C ALA A 509 1.76 -11.87 38.96
N ALA A 510 0.77 -10.99 38.79
CA ALA A 510 1.03 -9.58 38.43
C ALA A 510 2.00 -8.93 39.43
N GLY A 511 2.96 -8.15 38.92
CA GLY A 511 4.06 -7.60 39.71
C GLY A 511 5.26 -8.54 39.87
N SER A 512 5.19 -9.77 39.37
CA SER A 512 6.28 -10.73 39.44
C SER A 512 7.40 -10.41 38.45
N LYS A 513 8.64 -10.61 38.87
CA LYS A 513 9.84 -10.52 38.01
C LYS A 513 10.27 -11.87 37.45
N VAL A 514 9.47 -12.92 37.66
CA VAL A 514 9.71 -14.26 37.10
C VAL A 514 9.55 -14.21 35.58
N ALA A 515 10.32 -15.04 34.87
CA ALA A 515 10.25 -15.11 33.42
C ALA A 515 8.85 -15.52 32.93
N VAL A 516 8.38 -14.81 31.89
CA VAL A 516 7.18 -15.17 31.13
C VAL A 516 7.55 -16.26 30.14
N ASP A 517 6.77 -17.35 30.11
CA ASP A 517 6.89 -18.31 29.02
C ASP A 517 5.99 -17.88 27.87
N VAL A 518 6.56 -17.78 26.67
CA VAL A 518 5.85 -17.41 25.43
C VAL A 518 6.00 -18.57 24.46
N PHE A 519 4.88 -19.03 23.91
CA PHE A 519 4.85 -20.16 23.00
C PHE A 519 4.18 -19.77 21.70
N ASP A 520 4.89 -19.99 20.58
CA ASP A 520 4.36 -19.78 19.25
C ASP A 520 3.34 -20.87 18.87
N ARG A 521 2.41 -20.50 18.00
CA ARG A 521 1.38 -21.37 17.42
C ARG A 521 1.27 -21.25 15.91
N VAL A 522 2.26 -20.68 15.21
CA VAL A 522 2.33 -20.66 13.73
C VAL A 522 1.90 -21.99 13.08
N PRO A 523 2.35 -23.18 13.55
CA PRO A 523 1.93 -24.45 12.93
C PRO A 523 0.42 -24.73 12.98
N PHE A 524 -0.31 -24.11 13.91
CA PHE A 524 -1.77 -24.20 14.02
C PHE A 524 -2.49 -23.20 13.12
N GLY A 525 -1.97 -21.98 12.98
CA GLY A 525 -2.43 -21.03 11.96
C GLY A 525 -2.32 -21.63 10.56
N GLU A 526 -1.18 -22.24 10.25
CA GLU A 526 -0.96 -22.98 9.00
C GLU A 526 -1.90 -24.18 8.83
N ALA A 527 -2.29 -24.84 9.93
CA ALA A 527 -3.30 -25.90 9.89
C ALA A 527 -4.71 -25.35 9.62
N LEU A 528 -5.07 -24.21 10.21
CA LEU A 528 -6.35 -23.53 9.94
C LEU A 528 -6.40 -23.00 8.51
N ASP A 529 -5.30 -22.50 7.97
CA ASP A 529 -5.21 -22.01 6.59
C ASP A 529 -5.37 -23.15 5.58
N ARG A 530 -4.82 -24.34 5.87
CA ARG A 530 -5.10 -25.57 5.08
C ARG A 530 -6.58 -25.97 5.08
N LEU A 531 -7.33 -25.59 6.11
CA LEU A 531 -8.77 -25.87 6.25
C LEU A 531 -9.66 -24.78 5.63
N ASN A 532 -9.10 -23.61 5.30
CA ASN A 532 -9.77 -22.51 4.60
C ASN A 532 -8.97 -22.12 3.33
N PRO A 533 -8.91 -22.99 2.31
CA PRO A 533 -8.03 -22.82 1.15
C PRO A 533 -8.46 -21.72 0.17
N THR A 534 -9.55 -21.00 0.44
CA THR A 534 -10.07 -19.97 -0.46
C THR A 534 -9.75 -18.57 0.04
N ASP A 535 -9.12 -17.76 -0.82
CA ASP A 535 -8.80 -16.33 -0.55
C ASP A 535 -10.04 -15.47 -0.29
N ARG A 536 -11.24 -15.98 -0.60
CA ARG A 536 -12.52 -15.30 -0.34
C ARG A 536 -13.27 -16.00 0.79
N PRO A 537 -13.75 -15.24 1.79
CA PRO A 537 -14.64 -15.81 2.80
C PRO A 537 -15.93 -16.26 2.12
N GLY A 538 -16.48 -17.38 2.59
CA GLY A 538 -17.81 -17.84 2.20
C GLY A 538 -18.91 -16.82 2.58
N PRO A 539 -20.19 -17.15 2.34
CA PRO A 539 -21.29 -16.25 2.66
C PRO A 539 -21.26 -15.81 4.13
N ALA A 540 -21.25 -14.49 4.38
CA ALA A 540 -21.01 -13.89 5.70
C ALA A 540 -21.96 -14.43 6.79
N HIS A 541 -23.25 -14.52 6.50
CA HIS A 541 -24.25 -15.05 7.44
C HIS A 541 -24.02 -16.53 7.77
N ALA A 542 -23.72 -17.36 6.77
CA ALA A 542 -23.44 -18.77 7.00
C ALA A 542 -22.15 -18.95 7.82
N ARG A 543 -21.17 -18.09 7.60
CA ARG A 543 -19.94 -18.05 8.39
C ARG A 543 -20.21 -17.65 9.84
N LEU A 544 -21.00 -16.60 10.06
CA LEU A 544 -21.42 -16.17 11.40
C LEU A 544 -22.14 -17.28 12.16
N GLU A 545 -23.13 -17.93 11.54
CA GLU A 545 -23.86 -19.03 12.20
C GLU A 545 -22.94 -20.20 12.57
N ARG A 546 -22.03 -20.60 11.66
CA ARG A 546 -21.02 -21.63 11.97
C ARG A 546 -20.08 -21.20 13.10
N ALA A 547 -19.69 -19.92 13.14
CA ALA A 547 -18.78 -19.40 14.14
C ALA A 547 -19.42 -19.37 15.53
N ILE A 548 -20.67 -18.91 15.62
CA ILE A 548 -21.45 -18.90 16.86
C ILE A 548 -21.68 -20.33 17.37
N ALA A 549 -22.07 -21.26 16.48
CA ALA A 549 -22.31 -22.65 16.84
C ALA A 549 -21.05 -23.37 17.41
N ALA A 550 -19.86 -22.82 17.16
CA ALA A 550 -18.60 -23.34 17.68
C ALA A 550 -18.13 -22.66 18.99
N LEU A 551 -18.88 -21.68 19.51
CA LEU A 551 -18.60 -21.05 20.80
C LEU A 551 -19.01 -21.95 21.96
N ASP A 552 -18.34 -21.77 23.09
CA ASP A 552 -18.56 -22.54 24.32
C ASP A 552 -19.32 -21.68 25.35
N PRO A 553 -20.59 -21.97 25.66
CA PRO A 553 -21.39 -21.18 26.60
C PRO A 553 -20.89 -21.21 28.05
N ASP A 554 -20.03 -22.17 28.39
CA ASP A 554 -19.44 -22.27 29.73
C ASP A 554 -18.27 -21.29 29.91
N GLN A 555 -17.73 -20.75 28.81
CA GLN A 555 -16.68 -19.73 28.86
C GLN A 555 -17.28 -18.32 29.00
N PRO A 556 -16.87 -17.52 30.00
CA PRO A 556 -17.43 -16.18 30.23
C PRO A 556 -17.38 -15.25 29.02
N GLU A 557 -16.25 -15.22 28.29
CA GLU A 557 -16.07 -14.37 27.09
C GLU A 557 -17.02 -14.77 25.95
N SER A 558 -17.14 -16.08 25.69
CA SER A 558 -18.09 -16.62 24.70
C SER A 558 -19.53 -16.29 25.07
N ARG A 559 -19.91 -16.43 26.35
CA ARG A 559 -21.25 -16.11 26.83
C ARG A 559 -21.57 -14.63 26.69
N GLN A 560 -20.63 -13.76 27.07
CA GLN A 560 -20.77 -12.31 26.90
C GLN A 560 -20.92 -11.97 25.42
N PHE A 561 -20.09 -12.54 24.56
CA PHE A 561 -20.16 -12.32 23.12
C PHE A 561 -21.49 -12.82 22.52
N MET A 562 -21.96 -14.01 22.89
CA MET A 562 -23.25 -14.54 22.45
C MET A 562 -24.42 -13.64 22.87
N ALA A 563 -24.41 -13.14 24.11
CA ALA A 563 -25.43 -12.19 24.58
C ALA A 563 -25.45 -10.89 23.75
N THR A 564 -24.29 -10.40 23.27
CA THR A 564 -24.25 -9.23 22.37
C THR A 564 -24.86 -9.50 20.99
N ILE A 565 -24.89 -10.76 20.55
CA ILE A 565 -25.47 -11.17 19.27
C ILE A 565 -26.96 -11.48 19.40
N GLU A 566 -27.39 -12.13 20.49
CA GLU A 566 -28.80 -12.48 20.74
C GLU A 566 -29.71 -11.24 20.76
N GLY A 567 -29.19 -10.08 21.15
CA GLY A 567 -29.90 -8.80 21.08
C GLY A 567 -30.07 -8.20 19.67
N ARG A 568 -29.59 -8.87 18.61
CA ARG A 568 -29.64 -8.37 17.23
C ARG A 568 -30.49 -9.27 16.34
N ASP A 569 -31.33 -8.68 15.49
CA ASP A 569 -31.96 -9.42 14.39
C ASP A 569 -30.92 -9.73 13.31
N ARG A 570 -30.47 -11.00 13.29
CA ARG A 570 -29.43 -11.46 12.38
C ARG A 570 -29.84 -11.41 10.91
N SER A 571 -31.14 -11.44 10.62
CA SER A 571 -31.64 -11.37 9.24
C SER A 571 -31.52 -9.98 8.62
N LEU A 572 -31.37 -8.95 9.47
CA LEU A 572 -31.20 -7.56 9.08
C LEU A 572 -29.74 -7.11 9.05
N LEU A 573 -28.80 -7.98 9.39
CA LEU A 573 -27.38 -7.64 9.33
C LEU A 573 -26.92 -7.49 7.88
N SER A 574 -26.13 -6.46 7.61
CA SER A 574 -25.39 -6.41 6.35
C SER A 574 -24.33 -7.52 6.30
N ALA A 575 -23.86 -7.85 5.11
CA ALA A 575 -22.81 -8.86 4.96
C ALA A 575 -21.51 -8.43 5.68
N SER A 576 -21.19 -7.13 5.67
CA SER A 576 -20.03 -6.61 6.40
C SER A 576 -20.20 -6.76 7.92
N ALA A 577 -21.36 -6.38 8.46
CA ALA A 577 -21.66 -6.51 9.89
C ALA A 577 -21.63 -7.99 10.34
N ALA A 578 -22.15 -8.90 9.52
CA ALA A 578 -22.09 -10.34 9.77
C ALA A 578 -20.64 -10.86 9.76
N ASP A 579 -19.78 -10.42 8.83
CA ASP A 579 -18.37 -10.80 8.78
C ASP A 579 -17.57 -10.27 9.99
N GLN A 580 -17.88 -9.06 10.49
CA GLN A 580 -17.27 -8.53 11.72
C GLN A 580 -17.62 -9.36 12.95
N LEU A 581 -18.89 -9.76 13.08
CA LEU A 581 -19.33 -10.64 14.17
C LEU A 581 -18.73 -12.05 14.01
N ALA A 582 -18.64 -12.56 12.79
CA ALA A 582 -18.04 -13.87 12.52
C ALA A 582 -16.56 -13.88 12.92
N PHE A 583 -15.82 -12.83 12.57
CA PHE A 583 -14.43 -12.65 12.99
C PHE A 583 -14.29 -12.68 14.52
N GLY A 584 -15.17 -11.98 15.25
CA GLY A 584 -15.18 -11.98 16.71
C GLY A 584 -15.38 -13.38 17.31
N ALA A 585 -16.39 -14.13 16.82
CA ALA A 585 -16.65 -15.49 17.25
C ALA A 585 -15.49 -16.44 16.92
N GLU A 586 -14.97 -16.39 15.69
CA GLU A 586 -13.85 -17.23 15.26
C GLU A 586 -12.58 -16.95 16.07
N ARG A 587 -12.33 -15.69 16.45
CA ARG A 587 -11.21 -15.32 17.30
C ARG A 587 -11.32 -15.95 18.69
N LEU A 588 -12.49 -15.92 19.32
CA LEU A 588 -12.72 -16.57 20.62
C LEU A 588 -12.52 -18.08 20.53
N ARG A 589 -13.05 -18.71 19.48
CA ARG A 589 -12.81 -20.13 19.19
C ARG A 589 -11.31 -20.42 19.02
N MET A 590 -10.59 -19.57 18.29
CA MET A 590 -9.16 -19.73 18.10
C MET A 590 -8.39 -19.62 19.42
N HIS A 591 -8.71 -18.64 20.28
CA HIS A 591 -8.10 -18.52 21.61
C HIS A 591 -8.31 -19.80 22.44
N LYS A 592 -9.54 -20.32 22.51
CA LYS A 592 -9.84 -21.58 23.21
C LYS A 592 -9.00 -22.73 22.67
N THR A 593 -8.91 -22.83 21.34
CA THR A 593 -8.19 -23.92 20.69
C THR A 593 -6.69 -23.83 20.99
N VAL A 594 -6.12 -22.64 20.93
CA VAL A 594 -4.72 -22.36 21.28
C VAL A 594 -4.39 -22.78 22.72
N ILE A 595 -5.28 -22.55 23.68
CA ILE A 595 -5.09 -22.99 25.08
C ILE A 595 -5.16 -24.52 25.21
N GLY A 596 -6.01 -25.18 24.42
CA GLY A 596 -6.26 -26.62 24.53
C GLY A 596 -5.25 -27.54 23.84
N THR A 597 -4.42 -27.01 22.94
CA THR A 597 -3.51 -27.83 22.09
C THR A 597 -2.00 -27.80 22.41
N PRO A 598 -1.48 -27.35 23.57
CA PRO A 598 -0.02 -27.39 23.79
C PRO A 598 0.53 -28.81 23.65
N GLY A 599 1.75 -28.93 23.09
CA GLY A 599 2.49 -30.18 23.07
C GLY A 599 2.76 -30.68 24.49
N ASP A 600 3.02 -31.98 24.64
CA ASP A 600 3.22 -32.60 25.96
C ASP A 600 4.36 -31.94 26.74
N ASP A 601 5.45 -31.58 26.07
CA ASP A 601 6.57 -30.85 26.67
C ASP A 601 6.12 -29.51 27.25
N VAL A 602 5.30 -28.75 26.52
CA VAL A 602 4.79 -27.46 26.99
C VAL A 602 3.81 -27.66 28.14
N ARG A 603 2.92 -28.66 28.04
CA ARG A 603 1.97 -29.00 29.11
C ARG A 603 2.70 -29.40 30.38
N GLU A 604 3.73 -30.23 30.29
CA GLU A 604 4.53 -30.67 31.42
C GLU A 604 5.30 -29.51 32.07
N ARG A 605 5.86 -28.58 31.27
CA ARG A 605 6.52 -27.37 31.80
C ARG A 605 5.55 -26.43 32.52
N VAL A 606 4.35 -26.23 31.96
CA VAL A 606 3.38 -25.25 32.47
C VAL A 606 2.52 -25.80 33.61
N ALA A 607 2.27 -27.12 33.66
CA ALA A 607 1.38 -27.73 34.65
C ALA A 607 1.77 -27.48 36.13
N PRO A 608 3.05 -27.53 36.54
CA PRO A 608 3.45 -27.17 37.90
C PRO A 608 3.15 -25.70 38.24
N ARG A 609 3.35 -24.79 37.29
CA ARG A 609 3.11 -23.34 37.45
C ARG A 609 1.63 -23.03 37.59
N VAL A 610 0.79 -23.66 36.77
CA VAL A 610 -0.67 -23.55 36.86
C VAL A 610 -1.18 -24.09 38.19
N ARG A 611 -0.64 -25.23 38.66
CA ARG A 611 -0.96 -25.75 40.01
C ARG A 611 -0.53 -24.80 41.13
N ALA A 612 0.51 -24.01 40.90
CA ALA A 612 0.97 -22.95 41.81
C ALA A 612 0.16 -21.64 41.69
N GLY A 613 -0.89 -21.61 40.86
CA GLY A 613 -1.80 -20.48 40.72
C GLY A 613 -1.47 -19.49 39.60
N GLU A 614 -0.52 -19.82 38.70
CA GLU A 614 -0.26 -18.99 37.52
C GLU A 614 -1.38 -19.08 36.48
N GLY A 615 -1.69 -17.93 35.86
CA GLY A 615 -2.73 -17.83 34.86
C GLY A 615 -2.19 -18.11 33.45
N ILE A 616 -2.84 -19.02 32.73
CA ILE A 616 -2.62 -19.15 31.28
C ILE A 616 -3.45 -18.07 30.59
N ARG A 617 -2.82 -17.29 29.70
CA ARG A 617 -3.49 -16.26 28.91
C ARG A 617 -3.11 -16.37 27.44
N VAL A 618 -3.98 -15.91 26.55
CA VAL A 618 -3.68 -15.76 25.12
C VAL A 618 -3.44 -14.28 24.87
N TYR A 619 -2.25 -13.95 24.38
CA TYR A 619 -1.91 -12.61 23.96
C TYR A 619 -1.92 -12.54 22.44
N SER A 620 -2.74 -11.63 21.94
CA SER A 620 -2.79 -11.24 20.54
C SER A 620 -2.17 -9.86 20.44
N VAL A 621 -0.97 -9.78 19.90
CA VAL A 621 -0.37 -8.49 19.55
C VAL A 621 -0.94 -8.11 18.20
N ALA A 622 -1.85 -7.14 18.20
CA ALA A 622 -2.23 -6.49 16.95
C ALA A 622 -1.03 -5.69 16.45
N ILE A 623 -0.80 -5.80 15.17
CA ILE A 623 0.33 -5.16 14.54
C ILE A 623 -0.13 -3.76 14.12
N GLY A 624 0.75 -2.77 14.21
CA GLY A 624 0.42 -1.42 13.82
C GLY A 624 0.79 -1.20 12.37
N GLY A 625 1.77 -0.34 12.15
CA GLY A 625 2.23 -0.01 10.83
C GLY A 625 3.37 1.01 10.86
N LEU A 626 3.63 1.58 9.70
CA LEU A 626 4.54 2.69 9.52
C LEU A 626 3.79 3.80 8.81
N ASP A 627 3.78 4.98 9.42
CA ASP A 627 3.43 6.21 8.72
C ASP A 627 4.69 6.73 8.04
N LEU A 628 4.77 6.59 6.72
CA LEU A 628 5.95 6.95 5.95
C LEU A 628 5.81 8.35 5.31
N ASP A 629 4.79 9.13 5.68
CA ASP A 629 4.63 10.49 5.17
C ASP A 629 5.60 11.48 5.82
N MET A 630 6.43 12.13 5.03
CA MET A 630 7.45 13.06 5.55
C MET A 630 6.96 14.51 5.63
N LYS A 631 5.72 14.82 5.23
CA LYS A 631 5.20 16.20 5.23
C LYS A 631 5.23 16.84 6.62
N SER A 632 4.83 16.09 7.64
CA SER A 632 4.86 16.58 9.03
C SER A 632 6.29 16.88 9.49
N ALA A 633 7.27 16.07 9.08
CA ALA A 633 8.68 16.33 9.37
C ALA A 633 9.21 17.57 8.63
N LEU A 634 8.85 17.72 7.36
CA LEU A 634 9.24 18.87 6.55
C LEU A 634 8.64 20.18 7.06
N ALA A 635 7.33 20.19 7.38
CA ALA A 635 6.65 21.36 7.92
C ALA A 635 7.27 21.83 9.26
N ARG A 636 7.71 20.90 10.11
CA ARG A 636 8.47 21.24 11.34
C ARG A 636 9.84 21.85 11.03
N ALA A 637 10.51 21.39 9.98
CA ALA A 637 11.80 21.93 9.58
C ALA A 637 11.68 23.37 9.06
N GLU A 638 10.65 23.67 8.27
CA GLU A 638 10.35 25.02 7.77
C GLU A 638 9.91 25.99 8.88
N GLY A 639 9.14 25.50 9.86
CA GLY A 639 8.71 26.27 11.02
C GLY A 639 9.87 26.67 11.94
N ARG A 640 11.00 25.94 11.89
CA ARG A 640 12.24 26.27 12.59
C ARG A 640 13.14 27.14 11.70
N LYS A 641 12.64 28.29 11.24
CA LYS A 641 13.49 29.31 10.62
C LYS A 641 14.61 29.66 11.61
N LEU A 642 15.86 29.46 11.18
CA LEU A 642 17.08 29.63 11.98
C LEU A 642 17.16 31.04 12.61
N GLY A 643 16.62 31.19 13.82
CA GLY A 643 16.98 32.23 14.76
C GLY A 643 17.92 31.64 15.82
N PHE A 644 19.18 32.03 15.80
CA PHE A 644 20.07 31.81 16.94
C PHE A 644 19.50 32.59 18.16
N GLY A 645 18.88 31.89 19.13
CA GLY A 645 18.48 32.51 20.41
C GLY A 645 17.39 31.79 21.21
N ALA A 646 17.81 31.09 22.27
CA ALA A 646 17.17 30.88 23.58
C ALA A 646 15.68 30.43 23.75
N THR A 647 15.56 29.30 24.47
CA THR A 647 14.58 28.94 25.53
C THR A 647 13.10 28.66 25.22
N SER A 648 12.75 27.37 25.40
CA SER A 648 11.63 26.75 26.15
C SER A 648 10.17 27.26 26.01
N GLY A 649 9.27 26.29 25.73
CA GLY A 649 8.04 26.11 26.52
C GLY A 649 6.69 26.25 25.82
N ALA A 650 5.99 25.10 25.71
CA ALA A 650 4.53 24.89 25.72
C ALA A 650 3.61 25.43 24.60
N SER A 651 2.76 24.50 24.13
CA SER A 651 1.45 24.59 23.46
C SER A 651 0.94 25.95 22.96
N ALA A 652 0.62 26.04 21.66
CA ALA A 652 -0.67 26.53 21.15
C ALA A 652 -0.76 26.49 19.63
N VAL A 653 -1.93 26.03 19.15
CA VAL A 653 -2.73 26.55 18.01
C VAL A 653 -1.99 26.90 16.71
N LEU A 654 -2.22 26.09 15.69
CA LEU A 654 -1.92 26.37 14.28
C LEU A 654 -2.57 27.70 13.85
N PRO A 655 -1.82 28.70 13.33
CA PRO A 655 -2.43 29.84 12.68
C PRO A 655 -2.92 29.43 11.28
N ALA A 656 -4.19 29.70 11.03
CA ALA A 656 -4.77 29.74 9.69
C ALA A 656 -4.15 30.91 8.90
N SER A 657 -2.98 30.70 8.30
CA SER A 657 -2.41 31.64 7.31
C SER A 657 -1.40 30.97 6.39
N LEU A 658 -1.85 30.01 5.58
CA LEU A 658 -1.11 29.52 4.39
C LEU A 658 -1.77 29.96 3.07
N ALA A 659 -2.85 30.75 3.12
CA ALA A 659 -3.62 31.14 1.93
C ALA A 659 -3.21 32.49 1.29
N ALA A 660 -2.25 33.24 1.84
CA ALA A 660 -2.00 34.62 1.39
C ALA A 660 -0.58 34.92 0.86
N ALA A 661 0.33 33.94 0.81
CA ALA A 661 1.71 34.16 0.32
C ALA A 661 1.95 33.77 -1.15
N SER A 662 0.92 33.31 -1.87
CA SER A 662 1.01 32.89 -3.29
C SER A 662 1.18 34.06 -4.29
N ALA A 663 1.17 35.32 -3.83
CA ALA A 663 1.11 36.49 -4.72
C ALA A 663 2.46 37.04 -5.21
N ALA A 664 3.59 36.43 -4.85
CA ALA A 664 4.91 36.80 -5.36
C ALA A 664 5.60 35.62 -6.09
N GLY A 665 4.83 34.92 -6.95
CA GLY A 665 5.37 33.84 -7.79
C GLY A 665 6.23 34.40 -8.92
N GLY A 666 7.52 34.03 -8.94
CA GLY A 666 8.30 34.06 -10.17
C GLY A 666 7.56 33.27 -11.23
N ARG A 667 7.27 33.89 -12.39
CA ARG A 667 6.66 33.20 -13.54
C ARG A 667 7.47 31.93 -13.83
N ALA A 668 6.80 30.77 -13.81
CA ALA A 668 7.36 29.54 -14.33
C ALA A 668 7.91 29.82 -15.74
N ALA A 669 9.22 29.62 -15.93
CA ALA A 669 9.84 29.81 -17.23
C ALA A 669 9.14 28.88 -18.24
N GLY A 670 8.84 29.40 -19.43
CA GLY A 670 8.29 28.58 -20.51
C GLY A 670 9.23 27.43 -20.90
N PRO A 671 8.75 26.45 -21.69
CA PRO A 671 9.57 25.37 -22.23
C PRO A 671 10.89 25.87 -22.82
N ARG A 672 11.98 25.17 -22.52
CA ARG A 672 13.31 25.43 -23.05
C ARG A 672 13.75 24.28 -23.96
N ALA A 673 14.31 24.61 -25.13
CA ALA A 673 14.70 23.61 -26.13
C ALA A 673 15.83 22.70 -25.61
N GLU A 674 16.77 23.25 -24.85
CA GLU A 674 17.84 22.50 -24.20
C GLU A 674 17.35 21.53 -23.13
N TRP A 675 16.12 21.71 -22.63
CA TRP A 675 15.48 20.81 -21.67
C TRP A 675 14.57 19.79 -22.34
N ALA A 676 14.29 19.92 -23.64
CA ALA A 676 13.49 18.99 -24.42
C ALA A 676 14.32 17.79 -24.92
N VAL A 677 15.26 17.31 -24.10
CA VAL A 677 16.17 16.22 -24.43
C VAL A 677 16.24 15.26 -23.26
N ASP A 678 16.11 13.98 -23.56
CA ASP A 678 16.26 12.91 -22.58
C ASP A 678 17.70 12.84 -22.05
N PRO A 679 17.91 12.60 -20.74
CA PRO A 679 19.25 12.42 -20.20
C PRO A 679 19.96 11.22 -20.82
N VAL A 680 21.27 11.37 -21.00
CA VAL A 680 22.15 10.31 -21.50
C VAL A 680 22.13 9.12 -20.53
N GLY A 681 22.14 7.90 -21.07
CA GLY A 681 22.15 6.68 -20.27
C GLY A 681 20.79 6.28 -19.69
N MET A 682 19.70 6.92 -20.12
CA MET A 682 18.36 6.52 -19.67
C MET A 682 18.09 5.03 -19.91
N PRO A 683 17.57 4.29 -18.91
CA PRO A 683 17.07 2.94 -19.11
C PRO A 683 16.02 2.91 -20.23
N ARG A 684 16.12 1.91 -21.09
CA ARG A 684 15.24 1.73 -22.26
C ARG A 684 14.38 0.47 -22.08
N PRO A 685 13.33 0.50 -21.23
CA PRO A 685 12.47 -0.66 -21.07
C PRO A 685 11.77 -1.01 -22.39
N THR A 686 11.53 -2.30 -22.60
CA THR A 686 10.70 -2.80 -23.70
C THR A 686 9.42 -3.38 -23.15
N ILE A 687 8.32 -3.20 -23.90
CA ILE A 687 7.04 -3.79 -23.55
C ILE A 687 7.04 -5.26 -24.01
N PRO A 688 6.56 -6.21 -23.20
CA PRO A 688 6.33 -7.58 -23.63
C PRO A 688 5.55 -7.65 -24.95
N ALA A 689 5.86 -8.66 -25.77
CA ALA A 689 5.11 -8.91 -27.00
C ALA A 689 3.63 -9.14 -26.69
N HIS A 690 2.74 -8.49 -27.43
CA HIS A 690 1.29 -8.58 -27.29
C HIS A 690 0.60 -8.25 -28.62
N GLY A 691 -0.70 -8.56 -28.72
CA GLY A 691 -1.52 -8.34 -29.92
C GLY A 691 -1.97 -9.65 -30.60
N PRO A 692 -2.70 -9.55 -31.73
CA PRO A 692 -3.48 -10.65 -32.32
C PRO A 692 -2.69 -11.90 -32.75
N THR A 693 -1.36 -11.85 -32.78
CA THR A 693 -0.47 -12.97 -33.13
C THR A 693 0.18 -13.68 -31.94
N THR A 694 -0.13 -13.31 -30.68
CA THR A 694 0.65 -13.73 -29.49
C THR A 694 -0.13 -14.48 -28.40
N THR A 695 -1.37 -14.90 -28.66
CA THR A 695 -2.25 -15.53 -27.65
C THR A 695 -1.71 -16.84 -27.06
N LEU A 696 -0.76 -17.52 -27.73
CA LEU A 696 -0.08 -18.72 -27.23
C LEU A 696 1.04 -18.42 -26.21
N ASP A 697 1.61 -17.21 -26.21
CA ASP A 697 2.80 -16.88 -25.42
C ASP A 697 2.47 -16.51 -23.96
N LEU A 698 1.28 -15.97 -23.70
CA LEU A 698 0.79 -15.67 -22.35
C LEU A 698 0.66 -16.94 -21.50
N ALA A 699 0.09 -18.02 -22.05
CA ALA A 699 -0.06 -19.29 -21.34
C ALA A 699 1.30 -19.95 -21.00
N HIS A 700 2.31 -19.77 -21.86
CA HIS A 700 3.67 -20.27 -21.62
C HIS A 700 4.39 -19.46 -20.52
N ARG A 701 4.25 -18.13 -20.51
CA ARG A 701 4.84 -17.27 -19.47
C ARG A 701 4.23 -17.49 -18.09
N PHE A 702 2.94 -17.82 -18.00
CA PHE A 702 2.32 -18.23 -16.73
C PHE A 702 2.95 -19.51 -16.17
N SER A 703 3.45 -20.43 -17.02
CA SER A 703 4.13 -21.64 -16.55
C SER A 703 5.60 -21.38 -16.16
N GLU A 704 6.34 -20.57 -16.93
CA GLU A 704 7.76 -20.27 -16.64
C GLU A 704 7.96 -19.45 -15.36
N ASN A 705 7.03 -18.55 -15.03
CA ASN A 705 7.12 -17.76 -13.80
C ASN A 705 6.79 -18.55 -12.54
N ALA A 706 5.98 -19.62 -12.63
CA ALA A 706 5.78 -20.53 -11.52
C ALA A 706 7.10 -21.19 -11.10
N THR A 707 8.00 -21.45 -12.05
CA THR A 707 9.32 -22.06 -11.83
C THR A 707 10.37 -21.06 -11.34
N ARG A 708 10.29 -19.79 -11.75
CA ARG A 708 11.31 -18.76 -11.43
C ARG A 708 11.16 -18.13 -10.05
N ILE A 709 9.96 -18.22 -9.49
CA ILE A 709 9.67 -17.90 -8.10
C ILE A 709 10.64 -18.67 -7.19
N GLU A 710 11.08 -19.89 -7.51
CA GLU A 710 11.99 -20.71 -6.70
C GLU A 710 13.37 -20.09 -6.39
N THR A 711 13.95 -19.23 -7.26
CA THR A 711 15.38 -18.84 -7.14
C THR A 711 15.67 -17.64 -6.22
N LEU A 712 14.67 -16.81 -5.91
CA LEU A 712 14.84 -15.72 -4.91
C LEU A 712 14.62 -16.19 -3.47
N TYR A 713 14.06 -17.40 -3.28
CA TYR A 713 13.80 -17.95 -1.96
C TYR A 713 14.99 -18.65 -1.32
N ASP A 714 16.00 -19.06 -2.10
CA ASP A 714 17.25 -19.66 -1.59
C ASP A 714 18.17 -18.64 -0.91
N ILE A 715 18.11 -17.35 -1.29
CA ILE A 715 18.93 -16.29 -0.68
C ILE A 715 18.37 -15.88 0.69
N TYR A 716 17.06 -16.10 0.92
CA TYR A 716 16.38 -15.71 2.16
C TYR A 716 15.77 -16.88 2.95
N GLY A 717 15.94 -18.15 2.53
CA GLY A 717 15.60 -19.36 3.30
C GLY A 717 14.11 -19.73 3.44
N VAL A 718 13.25 -19.31 2.53
CA VAL A 718 11.81 -19.62 2.59
C VAL A 718 11.55 -20.91 1.81
N ALA A 719 11.35 -22.04 2.49
CA ALA A 719 10.97 -23.29 1.81
C ALA A 719 9.44 -23.37 1.66
N PRO A 720 8.87 -23.48 0.45
CA PRO A 720 7.57 -24.12 0.29
C PRO A 720 7.76 -25.65 0.27
N ARG A 721 7.10 -26.36 1.19
CA ARG A 721 6.98 -27.82 1.10
C ARG A 721 6.06 -28.17 -0.08
N ARG A 722 6.70 -28.67 -1.15
CA ARG A 722 6.20 -29.36 -2.36
C ARG A 722 4.68 -29.63 -2.44
N ARG A 723 4.06 -29.16 -3.53
CA ARG A 723 3.08 -29.94 -4.31
C ARG A 723 3.60 -30.03 -5.73
N LEU A 724 4.11 -31.20 -6.11
CA LEU A 724 4.28 -31.55 -7.51
C LEU A 724 2.88 -31.80 -8.08
N VAL A 725 2.46 -31.00 -9.06
CA VAL A 725 1.36 -31.35 -9.96
C VAL A 725 2.01 -31.57 -11.31
N GLU A 726 2.18 -32.83 -11.68
CA GLU A 726 2.65 -33.21 -13.00
C GLU A 726 1.49 -33.02 -13.98
N TYR A 727 1.71 -32.20 -15.01
CA TYR A 727 0.79 -32.03 -16.13
C TYR A 727 1.21 -32.97 -17.25
N ASP A 728 0.43 -34.00 -17.52
CA ASP A 728 0.51 -34.70 -18.81
C ASP A 728 -0.22 -33.85 -19.86
N THR A 729 0.48 -33.58 -20.96
CA THR A 729 0.05 -32.83 -22.15
C THR A 729 -1.22 -33.33 -22.85
N ASN A 730 -1.90 -34.36 -22.35
CA ASN A 730 -3.05 -34.99 -23.01
C ASN A 730 -4.40 -34.95 -22.24
N GLY A 731 -4.53 -34.18 -21.16
CA GLY A 731 -5.84 -33.72 -20.68
C GLY A 731 -6.84 -34.81 -20.20
N VAL A 732 -6.41 -35.76 -19.37
CA VAL A 732 -7.34 -36.67 -18.65
C VAL A 732 -6.99 -36.76 -17.17
N LEU A 733 -7.95 -36.34 -16.31
CA LEU A 733 -7.89 -36.43 -14.85
C LEU A 733 -8.12 -37.88 -14.41
N SER A 734 -7.12 -38.49 -13.77
CA SER A 734 -7.27 -39.77 -13.05
C SER A 734 -6.71 -39.63 -11.64
N ALA A 735 -7.54 -39.83 -10.63
CA ALA A 735 -7.16 -39.78 -9.21
C ALA A 735 -6.96 -41.20 -8.66
N PHE A 736 -5.75 -41.55 -8.18
CA PHE A 736 -5.42 -42.62 -7.21
C PHE A 736 -3.91 -42.42 -6.84
N GLY A 737 -3.35 -42.63 -5.66
CA GLY A 737 -3.75 -43.15 -4.35
C GLY A 737 -2.58 -42.94 -3.35
N ARG A 738 -2.78 -43.30 -2.07
CA ARG A 738 -1.83 -43.19 -0.95
C ARG A 738 -0.45 -43.80 -1.22
N PHE A 739 0.59 -43.20 -0.63
CA PHE A 739 1.75 -43.95 -0.11
C PHE A 739 2.17 -43.42 1.26
N ASP A 740 2.33 -44.37 2.18
CA ASP A 740 2.93 -44.22 3.51
C ASP A 740 4.47 -44.14 3.37
N GLU A 741 5.07 -43.17 4.07
CA GLU A 741 6.25 -43.21 4.98
C GLU A 741 6.79 -41.80 5.21
#